data_AF-A0A081K8U3-F1
#
_entry.id   AF-A0A081K8U3-F1
#
_cell.length_a   1.000
_cell.length_b   1.000
_cell.length_c   1.000
_cell.angle_alpha   90.00
_cell.angle_beta   90.00
_cell.angle_gamma   90.00
#
_symmetry.space_group_name_H-M   'P 1'
#
loop_
_entity.id
_entity.type
_entity.pdbx_description
1 polymer ?
#
loop_
_entity_poly.entity_id
_entity_poly.type
_entity_poly.pdbx_seq_one_letter_code
_entity_poly.pdbx_strand_id
1 'polypeptide(L)'
;MTEIIKRDGSRQPFDAPRIVKAVASALNDAQIKDNDFAEYVAKKVANTVAGQETVDIYDIQNQVEDLLMSSEYHNAARKYIEFRQTRDIERESRNAMGRDILSIINQDNEEIMNENANKDSQVIPTQRDLLAGVVAKHYAKQHILPAHITAAHERGEIHYHDLDYAPFFPMFNCMLIDIEGMMNNGFRMGNAEIEKPKSITTAAAITAQIIAQVSSHIYGGTSINEIDRIHSPYVRKTFDKHLKQGIRWIGDEDKAREYAMEMTEKDCYDAYQALEYEVNTLHTANGQTPFVTFGFGLGTSWEERLVQKSILKNRIRGLGRNCKTPVFPKLVFAIKKGVNFSAEDPNYDIKQLALECASKRMYPDILNYDKLVEVTGSFKTPMGCRSFLGAYEEDGKLIHDGRNNLGVVSLNLPRIAIESEGCEETFYKLLEKRLKLAREALMTRIQRLDNVHARVAPILYVEGACGVRLKPDDKVSEIFKNGRASISLGYIGIHETINALYGNKTGSGDLYDNEELRQKGVAIVETLRAAVNEWKEETGYGFSLYSTPSESLCDRFCRLDRKRFGVIEGVTEKGYYTNSFHLDVEKKVNPYDKVDFEQVYPKHASGGFICYGEYPNMVNNLKALENVWDYTYDKVPYYGTNTPNDSCYSCGYEGEFNATSRGFECPQCKNRDSDKMSVTRRVCGYLGQPNSRPFIKGKQEEVVRRVKHL
;
A
#
# COMPACT_ATOMS: atom_id res chain seq x y z
N MET A 1 21.70 -47.50 -12.06
CA MET A 1 22.78 -46.62 -11.54
C MET A 1 22.16 -45.79 -10.45
N THR A 2 22.79 -45.73 -9.27
CA THR A 2 22.28 -44.95 -8.13
C THR A 2 22.29 -43.46 -8.47
N GLU A 3 21.15 -42.79 -8.27
CA GLU A 3 21.03 -41.34 -8.43
C GLU A 3 21.24 -40.62 -7.10
N ILE A 4 22.00 -39.53 -7.11
CA ILE A 4 22.16 -38.63 -5.97
C ILE A 4 21.10 -37.53 -6.07
N ILE A 5 20.33 -37.36 -4.99
CA ILE A 5 19.48 -36.18 -4.77
C ILE A 5 20.37 -35.10 -4.18
N LYS A 6 20.58 -34.02 -4.95
CA LYS A 6 21.29 -32.83 -4.47
C LYS A 6 20.39 -32.02 -3.56
N ARG A 7 20.99 -31.08 -2.84
CA ARG A 7 20.30 -30.20 -1.87
C ARG A 7 19.22 -29.31 -2.48
N ASP A 8 19.30 -29.04 -3.78
CA ASP A 8 18.30 -28.31 -4.55
C ASP A 8 17.19 -29.22 -5.13
N GLY A 9 17.20 -30.51 -4.78
CA GLY A 9 16.28 -31.52 -5.29
C GLY A 9 16.64 -32.09 -6.67
N SER A 10 17.69 -31.57 -7.33
CA SER A 10 18.12 -32.08 -8.64
C SER A 10 18.78 -33.46 -8.53
N ARG A 11 18.61 -34.28 -9.56
CA ARG A 11 19.17 -35.65 -9.60
C ARG A 11 20.42 -35.70 -10.48
N GLN A 12 21.43 -36.44 -10.04
CA GLN A 12 22.66 -36.67 -10.79
C GLN A 12 23.15 -38.11 -10.59
N PRO A 13 23.75 -38.77 -11.59
CA PRO A 13 24.45 -40.03 -11.37
C PRO A 13 25.51 -39.94 -10.26
N PHE A 14 25.62 -40.99 -9.44
CA PHE A 14 26.69 -41.16 -8.47
C PHE A 14 28.07 -41.16 -9.13
N ASP A 15 29.02 -40.43 -8.54
CA ASP A 15 30.33 -40.15 -9.13
C ASP A 15 31.42 -40.29 -8.04
N ALA A 16 31.93 -41.52 -7.87
CA ALA A 16 32.98 -41.84 -6.90
C ALA A 16 34.26 -40.98 -7.03
N PRO A 17 34.76 -40.66 -8.25
CA PRO A 17 35.87 -39.73 -8.42
C PRO A 17 35.73 -38.37 -7.72
N ARG A 18 34.51 -37.87 -7.50
CA ARG A 18 34.30 -36.62 -6.74
C ARG A 18 34.61 -36.78 -5.26
N ILE A 19 34.33 -37.96 -4.69
CA ILE A 19 34.63 -38.27 -3.29
C ILE A 19 36.15 -38.34 -3.12
N VAL A 20 36.85 -39.03 -4.03
CA VAL A 20 38.32 -39.12 -4.02
C VAL A 20 38.95 -37.72 -4.02
N LYS A 21 38.50 -36.83 -4.92
CA LYS A 21 39.01 -35.45 -4.97
C LYS A 21 38.76 -34.68 -3.68
N ALA A 22 37.58 -34.81 -3.07
CA ALA A 22 37.24 -34.09 -1.85
C ALA A 22 38.07 -34.57 -0.65
N VAL A 23 38.23 -35.90 -0.50
CA VAL A 23 39.03 -36.49 0.58
C VAL A 23 40.53 -36.20 0.38
N ALA A 24 41.04 -36.32 -0.84
CA ALA A 24 42.42 -35.98 -1.15
C ALA A 24 42.74 -34.49 -0.87
N SER A 25 41.80 -33.58 -1.14
CA SER A 25 41.97 -32.17 -0.77
C SER A 25 42.08 -31.98 0.74
N ALA A 26 41.22 -32.65 1.53
CA ALA A 26 41.25 -32.57 2.99
C ALA A 26 42.53 -33.18 3.60
N LEU A 27 43.03 -34.27 3.03
CA LEU A 27 44.30 -34.88 3.41
C LEU A 27 45.49 -33.95 3.12
N ASN A 28 45.51 -33.32 1.94
CA ASN A 28 46.55 -32.36 1.57
C ASN A 28 46.54 -31.12 2.47
N ASP A 29 45.36 -30.56 2.80
CA ASP A 29 45.22 -29.44 3.72
C ASP A 29 45.65 -29.79 5.16
N ALA A 30 45.56 -31.06 5.53
CA ALA A 30 46.08 -31.61 6.78
C ALA A 30 47.56 -32.04 6.70
N GLN A 31 48.23 -31.82 5.55
CA GLN A 31 49.62 -32.24 5.28
C GLN A 31 49.85 -33.76 5.36
N ILE A 32 48.82 -34.56 5.08
CA ILE A 32 48.87 -36.04 5.08
C ILE A 32 49.04 -36.53 3.65
N LYS A 33 50.05 -37.39 3.41
CA LYS A 33 50.31 -38.01 2.11
C LYS A 33 49.87 -39.47 2.09
N ASP A 34 48.58 -39.68 1.99
CA ASP A 34 47.96 -41.00 1.83
C ASP A 34 46.83 -40.92 0.78
N ASN A 35 47.21 -40.97 -0.49
CA ASN A 35 46.24 -40.89 -1.59
C ASN A 35 45.41 -42.19 -1.71
N ASP A 36 45.95 -43.32 -1.24
CA ASP A 36 45.26 -44.61 -1.28
C ASP A 36 44.08 -44.62 -0.31
N PHE A 37 44.17 -43.88 0.80
CA PHE A 37 43.05 -43.69 1.72
C PHE A 37 41.85 -42.96 1.08
N ALA A 38 42.09 -41.98 0.20
CA ALA A 38 41.00 -41.29 -0.50
C ALA A 38 40.22 -42.23 -1.43
N GLU A 39 40.92 -43.17 -2.08
CA GLU A 39 40.30 -44.22 -2.89
C GLU A 39 39.56 -45.24 -2.02
N TYR A 40 40.12 -45.60 -0.86
CA TYR A 40 39.47 -46.48 0.12
C TYR A 40 38.14 -45.91 0.58
N VAL A 41 38.09 -44.64 0.99
CA VAL A 41 36.88 -43.96 1.44
C VAL A 41 35.83 -43.93 0.32
N ALA A 42 36.22 -43.53 -0.89
CA ALA A 42 35.30 -43.50 -2.04
C ALA A 42 34.73 -44.88 -2.38
N LYS A 43 35.54 -45.94 -2.31
CA LYS A 43 35.11 -47.32 -2.54
C LYS A 43 34.18 -47.84 -1.46
N LYS A 44 34.44 -47.51 -0.20
CA LYS A 44 33.55 -47.84 0.94
C LYS A 44 32.18 -47.20 0.76
N VAL A 45 32.14 -45.90 0.46
CA VAL A 45 30.88 -45.18 0.22
C VAL A 45 30.16 -45.73 -1.01
N ALA A 46 30.89 -46.00 -2.10
CA ALA A 46 30.32 -46.60 -3.31
C ALA A 46 29.66 -47.96 -3.06
N ASN A 47 30.27 -48.80 -2.21
CA ASN A 47 29.71 -50.09 -1.83
C ASN A 47 28.46 -49.94 -0.94
N THR A 48 28.41 -48.93 -0.06
CA THR A 48 27.23 -48.68 0.80
C THR A 48 26.03 -48.19 0.00
N VAL A 49 26.26 -47.37 -1.03
CA VAL A 49 25.18 -46.84 -1.89
C VAL A 49 24.81 -47.79 -3.04
N ALA A 50 25.61 -48.83 -3.27
CA ALA A 50 25.37 -49.80 -4.34
C ALA A 50 24.04 -50.54 -4.12
N GLY A 51 23.18 -50.55 -5.15
CA GLY A 51 21.87 -51.19 -5.11
C GLY A 51 20.74 -50.30 -4.62
N GLN A 52 21.03 -49.06 -4.18
CA GLN A 52 20.00 -48.07 -3.88
C GLN A 52 19.58 -47.33 -5.16
N GLU A 53 18.28 -47.07 -5.33
CA GLU A 53 17.78 -46.26 -6.47
C GLU A 53 18.18 -44.79 -6.31
N THR A 54 17.99 -44.22 -5.12
CA THR A 54 18.30 -42.82 -4.82
C THR A 54 18.97 -42.67 -3.45
N VAL A 55 19.93 -41.74 -3.36
CA VAL A 55 20.66 -41.39 -2.13
C VAL A 55 20.72 -39.88 -1.96
N ASP A 56 20.53 -39.39 -0.73
CA ASP A 56 20.74 -37.98 -0.42
C ASP A 56 22.24 -37.65 -0.34
N ILE A 57 22.63 -36.51 -0.89
CA ILE A 57 24.00 -36.00 -0.77
C ILE A 57 24.47 -35.85 0.68
N TYR A 58 23.57 -35.57 1.64
CA TYR A 58 23.90 -35.50 3.06
C TYR A 58 24.34 -36.87 3.60
N ASP A 59 23.72 -37.96 3.15
CA ASP A 59 24.08 -39.32 3.58
C ASP A 59 25.46 -39.72 3.07
N ILE A 60 25.79 -39.36 1.84
CA ILE A 60 27.14 -39.56 1.26
C ILE A 60 28.17 -38.77 2.06
N GLN A 61 27.88 -37.52 2.39
CA GLN A 61 28.78 -36.63 3.13
C GLN A 61 29.03 -37.14 4.55
N ASN A 62 27.98 -37.55 5.26
CA ASN A 62 28.07 -38.09 6.62
C ASN A 62 28.88 -39.39 6.63
N GLN A 63 28.70 -40.27 5.64
CA GLN A 63 29.52 -41.48 5.53
C GLN A 63 31.01 -41.19 5.30
N VAL A 64 31.33 -40.19 4.48
CA VAL A 64 32.73 -39.75 4.28
C VAL A 64 33.31 -39.18 5.58
N GLU A 65 32.52 -38.39 6.30
CA GLU A 65 32.88 -37.81 7.60
C GLU A 65 33.14 -38.89 8.66
N ASP A 66 32.24 -39.87 8.79
CA ASP A 66 32.36 -41.00 9.71
C ASP A 66 33.61 -41.86 9.41
N LEU A 67 33.89 -42.11 8.12
CA LEU A 67 35.07 -42.86 7.68
C LEU A 67 36.37 -42.09 7.96
N LEU A 68 36.36 -40.76 7.83
CA LEU A 68 37.51 -39.92 8.19
C LEU A 68 37.70 -39.86 9.71
N MET A 69 36.61 -39.71 10.48
CA MET A 69 36.65 -39.65 11.94
C MET A 69 37.06 -40.97 12.61
N SER A 70 36.66 -42.10 12.02
CA SER A 70 37.02 -43.45 12.49
C SER A 70 38.42 -43.90 12.08
N SER A 71 39.11 -43.13 11.23
CA SER A 71 40.50 -43.35 10.86
C SER A 71 41.48 -42.67 11.82
N GLU A 72 42.78 -42.91 11.64
CA GLU A 72 43.84 -42.17 12.34
C GLU A 72 43.98 -40.70 11.88
N TYR A 73 43.32 -40.31 10.79
CA TYR A 73 43.43 -38.99 10.16
C TYR A 73 42.42 -37.96 10.69
N HIS A 74 42.33 -37.81 12.02
CA HIS A 74 41.38 -36.87 12.66
C HIS A 74 41.54 -35.41 12.20
N ASN A 75 42.76 -34.97 11.88
CA ASN A 75 42.99 -33.63 11.35
C ASN A 75 42.44 -33.44 9.93
N ALA A 76 42.47 -34.47 9.08
CA ALA A 76 41.82 -34.41 7.77
C ALA A 76 40.30 -34.43 7.90
N ALA A 77 39.74 -35.18 8.87
CA ALA A 77 38.32 -35.13 9.20
C ALA A 77 37.89 -33.69 9.55
N ARG A 78 38.63 -33.02 10.44
CA ARG A 78 38.37 -31.62 10.80
C ARG A 78 38.44 -30.68 9.59
N LYS A 79 39.44 -30.83 8.72
CA LYS A 79 39.57 -30.01 7.50
C LYS A 79 38.45 -30.25 6.50
N TYR A 80 38.01 -31.50 6.35
CA TYR A 80 36.86 -31.85 5.52
C TYR A 80 35.57 -31.20 6.04
N ILE A 81 35.33 -31.25 7.36
CA ILE A 81 34.15 -30.64 8.01
C ILE A 81 34.19 -29.10 7.89
N GLU A 82 35.32 -28.46 8.19
CA GLU A 82 35.51 -26.99 8.06
C GLU A 82 35.29 -26.52 6.62
N PHE A 83 35.83 -27.24 5.63
CA PHE A 83 35.64 -26.95 4.21
C PHE A 83 34.18 -27.11 3.77
N ARG A 84 33.51 -28.18 4.22
CA ARG A 84 32.08 -28.40 3.97
C ARG A 84 31.25 -27.26 4.55
N GLN A 85 31.46 -26.91 5.81
CA GLN A 85 30.75 -25.81 6.47
C GLN A 85 30.96 -24.47 5.74
N THR A 86 32.20 -24.19 5.32
CA THR A 86 32.51 -22.98 4.54
C THR A 86 31.80 -23.00 3.19
N ARG A 87 31.83 -24.12 2.46
CA ARG A 87 31.11 -24.29 1.18
C ARG A 87 29.59 -24.20 1.34
N ASP A 88 29.06 -24.62 2.48
CA ASP A 88 27.64 -24.56 2.78
C ASP A 88 27.20 -23.11 2.99
N ILE A 89 27.97 -22.35 3.78
CA ILE A 89 27.79 -20.90 3.97
C ILE A 89 27.97 -20.13 2.64
N GLU A 90 28.98 -20.47 1.84
CA GLU A 90 29.22 -19.86 0.53
C GLU A 90 28.08 -20.13 -0.46
N ARG A 91 27.43 -21.29 -0.37
CA ARG A 91 26.30 -21.63 -1.26
C ARG A 91 25.01 -20.98 -0.79
N GLU A 92 24.79 -20.91 0.52
CA GLU A 92 23.67 -20.17 1.12
C GLU A 92 23.75 -18.68 0.79
N SER A 93 24.93 -18.07 0.94
CA SER A 93 25.17 -16.66 0.57
C SER A 93 25.11 -16.39 -0.95
N ARG A 94 25.29 -17.41 -1.79
CA ARG A 94 25.17 -17.29 -3.27
C ARG A 94 23.75 -17.46 -3.78
N ASN A 95 22.84 -18.09 -3.03
CA ASN A 95 21.46 -18.21 -3.47
C ASN A 95 20.78 -16.82 -3.46
N ALA A 96 19.68 -16.65 -4.22
CA ALA A 96 19.06 -15.33 -4.38
C ALA A 96 18.64 -14.70 -3.03
N MET A 97 18.10 -15.51 -2.10
CA MET A 97 17.70 -15.04 -0.78
C MET A 97 18.91 -14.58 0.05
N GLY A 98 19.98 -15.37 0.09
CA GLY A 98 21.20 -15.03 0.81
C GLY A 98 21.84 -13.74 0.31
N ARG A 99 21.81 -13.51 -1.01
CA ARG A 99 22.25 -12.23 -1.60
C ARG A 99 21.37 -11.06 -1.19
N ASP A 100 20.05 -11.21 -1.21
CA ASP A 100 19.12 -10.15 -0.80
C ASP A 100 19.28 -9.83 0.70
N ILE A 101 19.40 -10.84 1.57
CA ILE A 101 19.68 -10.67 3.00
C ILE A 101 21.00 -9.94 3.23
N LEU A 102 22.08 -10.38 2.58
CA LEU A 102 23.39 -9.72 2.68
C LEU A 102 23.33 -8.27 2.17
N SER A 103 22.55 -8.01 1.11
CA SER A 103 22.39 -6.66 0.56
C SER A 103 21.67 -5.71 1.52
N ILE A 104 20.70 -6.20 2.31
CA ILE A 104 20.02 -5.41 3.36
C ILE A 104 20.96 -5.14 4.52
N ILE A 105 21.74 -6.15 4.93
CA ILE A 105 22.71 -6.03 6.04
C ILE A 105 23.81 -5.02 5.67
N ASN A 106 24.34 -5.10 4.44
CA ASN A 106 25.40 -4.21 3.97
C ASN A 106 24.88 -2.86 3.47
N GLN A 107 23.56 -2.71 3.26
CA GLN A 107 22.90 -1.53 2.71
C GLN A 107 23.29 -1.18 1.26
N ASP A 108 23.53 -2.21 0.42
CA ASP A 108 24.12 -2.05 -0.92
C ASP A 108 23.11 -2.01 -2.09
N ASN A 109 21.79 -2.14 -1.85
CA ASN A 109 20.77 -2.29 -2.90
C ASN A 109 19.67 -1.22 -2.85
N GLU A 110 19.85 -0.12 -3.60
CA GLU A 110 18.88 0.99 -3.65
C GLU A 110 17.46 0.59 -4.08
N GLU A 111 17.28 -0.46 -4.90
CA GLU A 111 15.95 -0.89 -5.38
C GLU A 111 15.11 -1.48 -4.23
N ILE A 112 15.72 -2.29 -3.38
CA ILE A 112 15.07 -2.85 -2.18
C ILE A 112 14.85 -1.75 -1.14
N MET A 113 15.83 -0.86 -0.98
CA MET A 113 15.82 0.18 0.05
C MET A 113 14.79 1.29 -0.24
N ASN A 114 14.45 1.53 -1.51
CA ASN A 114 13.54 2.59 -1.96
C ASN A 114 12.21 2.08 -2.54
N GLU A 115 11.85 0.80 -2.40
CA GLU A 115 10.59 0.22 -2.95
C GLU A 115 9.34 0.92 -2.39
N ASN A 116 9.43 1.42 -1.15
CA ASN A 116 8.38 2.18 -0.47
C ASN A 116 8.96 3.52 0.00
N ALA A 117 8.46 4.64 -0.53
CA ALA A 117 8.98 5.97 -0.21
C ALA A 117 8.71 6.40 1.25
N ASN A 118 8.08 5.55 2.07
CA ASN A 118 7.92 5.75 3.50
C ASN A 118 8.80 4.85 4.40
N LYS A 119 9.63 3.94 3.86
CA LYS A 119 10.51 3.07 4.68
C LYS A 119 11.90 3.70 4.78
N ASP A 120 12.31 4.12 5.99
CA ASP A 120 13.70 4.50 6.24
C ASP A 120 14.51 3.23 6.49
N SER A 121 15.25 2.79 5.48
CA SER A 121 15.92 1.51 5.47
C SER A 121 17.20 1.45 6.32
N GLN A 122 17.63 2.59 6.90
CA GLN A 122 18.78 2.64 7.80
C GLN A 122 18.41 2.36 9.27
N VAL A 123 17.12 2.44 9.64
CA VAL A 123 16.68 2.22 11.03
C VAL A 123 16.34 0.76 11.32
N ILE A 124 16.64 0.32 12.54
CA ILE A 124 16.50 -1.08 12.99
C ILE A 124 15.08 -1.67 12.73
N PRO A 125 13.97 -0.98 13.07
CA PRO A 125 12.64 -1.54 12.82
C PRO A 125 12.38 -1.85 11.35
N THR A 126 12.81 -0.96 10.44
CA THR A 126 12.69 -1.16 8.99
C THR A 126 13.58 -2.29 8.51
N GLN A 127 14.82 -2.40 9.00
CA GLN A 127 15.70 -3.52 8.64
C GLN A 127 15.10 -4.87 9.04
N ARG A 128 14.50 -4.96 10.24
CA ARG A 128 13.79 -6.17 10.69
C ARG A 128 12.63 -6.53 9.79
N ASP A 129 11.85 -5.53 9.37
CA ASP A 129 10.73 -5.71 8.45
C ASP A 129 11.19 -6.14 7.05
N LEU A 130 12.23 -5.50 6.49
CA LEU A 130 12.81 -5.86 5.19
C LEU A 130 13.34 -7.30 5.19
N LEU A 131 14.02 -7.72 6.25
CA LEU A 131 14.49 -9.11 6.41
C LEU A 131 13.33 -10.10 6.45
N ALA A 132 12.28 -9.82 7.25
CA ALA A 132 11.08 -10.63 7.28
C ALA A 132 10.40 -10.68 5.90
N GLY A 133 10.36 -9.56 5.19
CA GLY A 133 9.80 -9.42 3.85
C GLY A 133 10.54 -10.22 2.79
N VAL A 134 11.87 -10.25 2.82
CA VAL A 134 12.68 -11.07 1.90
C VAL A 134 12.41 -12.56 2.13
N VAL A 135 12.38 -12.99 3.40
CA VAL A 135 12.07 -14.39 3.76
C VAL A 135 10.65 -14.75 3.32
N ALA A 136 9.67 -13.90 3.64
CA ALA A 136 8.27 -14.09 3.27
C ALA A 136 8.10 -14.18 1.74
N LYS A 137 8.67 -13.24 0.99
CA LYS A 137 8.61 -13.20 -0.48
C LYS A 137 9.25 -14.44 -1.11
N HIS A 138 10.39 -14.88 -0.61
CA HIS A 138 11.03 -16.10 -1.10
C HIS A 138 10.19 -17.34 -0.80
N TYR A 139 9.77 -17.53 0.46
CA TYR A 139 9.00 -18.69 0.87
C TYR A 139 7.65 -18.76 0.15
N ALA A 140 6.97 -17.63 0.01
CA ALA A 140 5.70 -17.55 -0.72
C ALA A 140 5.86 -18.01 -2.17
N LYS A 141 6.90 -17.53 -2.88
CA LYS A 141 7.14 -17.88 -4.29
C LYS A 141 7.54 -19.34 -4.51
N GLN A 142 8.29 -19.93 -3.57
CA GLN A 142 8.81 -21.29 -3.71
C GLN A 142 7.87 -22.38 -3.17
N HIS A 143 7.08 -22.07 -2.15
CA HIS A 143 6.38 -23.09 -1.37
C HIS A 143 4.87 -22.85 -1.18
N ILE A 144 4.37 -21.64 -1.40
CA ILE A 144 2.95 -21.32 -1.17
C ILE A 144 2.21 -21.08 -2.49
N LEU A 145 2.77 -20.25 -3.37
CA LEU A 145 2.12 -19.85 -4.61
C LEU A 145 2.34 -20.89 -5.71
N PRO A 146 1.32 -21.15 -6.55
CA PRO A 146 1.49 -21.95 -7.75
C PRO A 146 2.58 -21.37 -8.66
N ALA A 147 3.40 -22.25 -9.24
CA ALA A 147 4.59 -21.85 -10.00
C ALA A 147 4.27 -20.92 -11.18
N HIS A 148 3.14 -21.10 -11.87
CA HIS A 148 2.74 -20.26 -12.99
C HIS A 148 2.31 -18.84 -12.56
N ILE A 149 1.73 -18.67 -11.37
CA ILE A 149 1.42 -17.35 -10.77
C ILE A 149 2.73 -16.64 -10.41
N THR A 150 3.65 -17.32 -9.74
CA THR A 150 4.98 -16.79 -9.42
C THR A 150 5.69 -16.33 -10.68
N ALA A 151 5.74 -17.17 -11.71
CA ALA A 151 6.40 -16.86 -12.96
C ALA A 151 5.76 -15.67 -13.69
N ALA A 152 4.43 -15.53 -13.63
CA ALA A 152 3.73 -14.39 -14.22
C ALA A 152 3.98 -13.08 -13.46
N HIS A 153 4.05 -13.12 -12.12
CA HIS A 153 4.47 -11.98 -11.30
C HIS A 153 5.90 -11.54 -11.68
N GLU A 154 6.84 -12.48 -11.77
CA GLU A 154 8.25 -12.20 -12.08
C GLU A 154 8.45 -11.68 -13.51
N ARG A 155 7.66 -12.17 -14.48
CA ARG A 155 7.66 -11.64 -15.86
C ARG A 155 6.98 -10.29 -16.01
N GLY A 156 6.24 -9.81 -15.00
CA GLY A 156 5.48 -8.56 -15.07
C GLY A 156 4.19 -8.66 -15.89
N GLU A 157 3.63 -9.87 -16.05
CA GLU A 157 2.31 -10.08 -16.68
C GLU A 157 1.19 -9.70 -15.72
N ILE A 158 1.39 -10.01 -14.45
CA ILE A 158 0.58 -9.58 -13.31
C ILE A 158 1.50 -9.00 -12.24
N HIS A 159 0.91 -8.35 -11.24
CA HIS A 159 1.60 -7.98 -10.02
C HIS A 159 0.75 -8.39 -8.82
N TYR A 160 1.18 -9.46 -8.17
CA TYR A 160 0.74 -9.82 -6.82
C TYR A 160 1.30 -8.81 -5.81
N HIS A 161 0.42 -7.99 -5.22
CA HIS A 161 0.81 -6.96 -4.26
C HIS A 161 1.13 -7.55 -2.88
N ASP A 162 2.04 -6.88 -2.18
CA ASP A 162 2.39 -7.16 -0.77
C ASP A 162 2.91 -8.58 -0.53
N LEU A 163 3.69 -9.12 -1.49
CA LEU A 163 4.30 -10.46 -1.40
C LEU A 163 5.28 -10.62 -0.23
N ASP A 164 5.77 -9.51 0.32
CA ASP A 164 6.54 -9.43 1.56
C ASP A 164 5.71 -9.69 2.82
N TYR A 165 4.37 -9.66 2.72
CA TYR A 165 3.46 -10.02 3.82
C TYR A 165 2.58 -11.22 3.48
N ALA A 166 1.75 -11.11 2.44
CA ALA A 166 0.77 -12.13 2.05
C ALA A 166 1.22 -12.83 0.76
N PRO A 167 1.11 -14.18 0.67
CA PRO A 167 0.36 -15.08 1.54
C PRO A 167 1.16 -15.69 2.71
N PHE A 168 2.41 -15.29 2.95
CA PHE A 168 3.22 -15.89 4.02
C PHE A 168 2.56 -15.74 5.40
N PHE A 169 2.31 -14.49 5.81
CA PHE A 169 1.46 -14.16 6.95
C PHE A 169 -0.01 -14.13 6.52
N PRO A 170 -0.93 -14.65 7.35
CA PRO A 170 -2.38 -14.63 7.07
C PRO A 170 -2.98 -13.25 7.37
N MET A 171 -2.49 -12.22 6.68
CA MET A 171 -2.93 -10.83 6.81
C MET A 171 -3.84 -10.44 5.64
N PHE A 172 -4.73 -9.48 5.85
CA PHE A 172 -5.47 -8.81 4.78
C PHE A 172 -4.95 -7.38 4.56
N ASN A 173 -5.47 -6.71 3.54
CA ASN A 173 -4.95 -5.42 3.06
C ASN A 173 -5.39 -4.24 3.94
N CYS A 174 -6.54 -3.65 3.64
CA CYS A 174 -7.00 -2.39 4.22
C CYS A 174 -8.40 -2.54 4.83
N MET A 175 -8.80 -1.61 5.70
CA MET A 175 -10.10 -1.66 6.36
C MET A 175 -10.66 -0.30 6.79
N LEU A 176 -11.98 -0.26 7.02
CA LEU A 176 -12.63 0.73 7.87
C LEU A 176 -12.70 0.16 9.29
N ILE A 177 -12.14 0.87 10.27
CA ILE A 177 -12.14 0.42 11.66
C ILE A 177 -13.48 0.75 12.30
N ASP A 178 -14.13 -0.23 12.94
CA ASP A 178 -15.31 0.01 13.77
C ASP A 178 -14.94 0.63 15.14
N ILE A 179 -14.47 1.86 15.11
CA ILE A 179 -14.10 2.61 16.32
C ILE A 179 -15.33 2.88 17.19
N GLU A 180 -16.47 3.15 16.59
CA GLU A 180 -17.71 3.40 17.33
C GLU A 180 -18.13 2.18 18.15
N GLY A 181 -18.15 0.99 17.54
CA GLY A 181 -18.44 -0.27 18.23
C GLY A 181 -17.42 -0.60 19.30
N MET A 182 -16.12 -0.42 19.04
CA MET A 182 -15.06 -0.63 20.03
C MET A 182 -15.21 0.29 21.24
N MET A 183 -15.37 1.60 21.02
CA MET A 183 -15.46 2.57 22.11
C MET A 183 -16.77 2.47 22.91
N ASN A 184 -17.86 2.05 22.28
CA ASN A 184 -19.16 1.94 22.98
C ASN A 184 -19.23 0.72 23.90
N ASN A 185 -18.61 -0.39 23.52
CA ASN A 185 -18.71 -1.66 24.25
C ASN A 185 -17.53 -1.92 25.20
N GLY A 186 -16.46 -1.14 25.07
CA GLY A 186 -15.18 -1.45 25.70
C GLY A 186 -14.47 -2.59 24.97
N PHE A 187 -13.15 -2.67 25.12
CA PHE A 187 -12.33 -3.65 24.41
C PHE A 187 -10.98 -3.82 25.09
N ARG A 188 -10.30 -4.94 24.83
CA ARG A 188 -8.95 -5.17 25.30
C ARG A 188 -7.93 -4.70 24.26
N MET A 189 -6.89 -4.01 24.73
CA MET A 189 -5.76 -3.61 23.90
C MET A 189 -4.46 -3.97 24.62
N GLY A 190 -3.76 -4.98 24.09
CA GLY A 190 -2.65 -5.60 24.79
C GLY A 190 -3.10 -6.18 26.14
N ASN A 191 -2.62 -5.59 27.23
CA ASN A 191 -2.97 -6.02 28.60
C ASN A 191 -3.99 -5.11 29.30
N ALA A 192 -4.44 -4.03 28.64
CA ALA A 192 -5.38 -3.08 29.22
C ALA A 192 -6.81 -3.39 28.76
N GLU A 193 -7.76 -3.35 29.70
CA GLU A 193 -9.19 -3.31 29.41
C GLU A 193 -9.63 -1.85 29.31
N ILE A 194 -10.01 -1.43 28.10
CA ILE A 194 -10.37 -0.06 27.79
C ILE A 194 -11.87 0.12 27.99
N GLU A 195 -12.24 1.01 28.91
CA GLU A 195 -13.62 1.46 29.11
C GLU A 195 -14.04 2.51 28.09
N LYS A 196 -15.35 2.74 27.96
CA LYS A 196 -15.91 3.84 27.17
C LYS A 196 -15.30 5.19 27.55
N PRO A 197 -14.74 5.97 26.59
CA PRO A 197 -14.13 7.26 26.89
C PRO A 197 -15.10 8.25 27.55
N LYS A 198 -14.53 9.07 28.43
CA LYS A 198 -15.26 10.07 29.24
C LYS A 198 -14.89 11.52 28.87
N SER A 199 -14.01 11.75 27.88
CA SER A 199 -13.67 13.07 27.32
C SER A 199 -13.12 12.92 25.90
N ILE A 200 -13.09 14.03 25.15
CA ILE A 200 -12.55 14.07 23.78
C ILE A 200 -11.05 13.73 23.75
N THR A 201 -10.27 14.25 24.70
CA THR A 201 -8.84 13.94 24.82
C THR A 201 -8.59 12.45 25.00
N THR A 202 -9.40 11.78 25.83
CA THR A 202 -9.27 10.32 26.05
C THR A 202 -9.67 9.54 24.79
N ALA A 203 -10.73 9.97 24.10
CA ALA A 203 -11.18 9.33 22.86
C ALA A 203 -10.13 9.46 21.75
N ALA A 204 -9.51 10.63 21.59
CA ALA A 204 -8.44 10.87 20.63
C ALA A 204 -7.19 10.01 20.91
N ALA A 205 -6.74 9.95 22.16
CA ALA A 205 -5.59 9.11 22.55
C ALA A 205 -5.85 7.61 22.33
N ILE A 206 -7.05 7.12 22.63
CA ILE A 206 -7.43 5.73 22.34
C ILE A 206 -7.51 5.49 20.83
N THR A 207 -8.02 6.45 20.06
CA THR A 207 -8.07 6.38 18.59
C THR A 207 -6.68 6.17 18.00
N ALA A 208 -5.69 6.96 18.43
CA ALA A 208 -4.31 6.82 17.98
C ALA A 208 -3.71 5.44 18.28
N GLN A 209 -3.98 4.91 19.48
CA GLN A 209 -3.51 3.58 19.88
C GLN A 209 -4.18 2.46 19.07
N ILE A 210 -5.49 2.56 18.81
CA ILE A 210 -6.20 1.61 17.94
C ILE A 210 -5.58 1.63 16.54
N ILE A 211 -5.33 2.82 15.97
CA ILE A 211 -4.69 2.96 14.64
C ILE A 211 -3.35 2.21 14.63
N ALA A 212 -2.46 2.49 15.59
CA ALA A 212 -1.15 1.84 15.64
C ALA A 212 -1.23 0.31 15.77
N GLN A 213 -2.17 -0.19 16.58
CA GLN A 213 -2.39 -1.63 16.74
C GLN A 213 -2.96 -2.28 15.48
N VAL A 214 -4.02 -1.71 14.90
CA VAL A 214 -4.64 -2.25 13.68
C VAL A 214 -3.64 -2.24 12.52
N SER A 215 -2.93 -1.13 12.30
CA SER A 215 -1.91 -1.03 11.24
C SER A 215 -0.73 -1.98 11.42
N SER A 216 -0.53 -2.56 12.61
CA SER A 216 0.50 -3.58 12.84
C SER A 216 0.03 -5.01 12.53
N HIS A 217 -1.27 -5.23 12.29
CA HIS A 217 -1.85 -6.54 12.00
C HIS A 217 -2.36 -6.66 10.54
N ILE A 218 -2.29 -5.58 9.77
CA ILE A 218 -2.63 -5.53 8.34
C ILE A 218 -1.46 -4.88 7.58
N TYR A 219 -1.33 -5.12 6.28
CA TYR A 219 -0.23 -4.53 5.49
C TYR A 219 -0.65 -3.27 4.71
N GLY A 220 -1.96 -2.99 4.64
CA GLY A 220 -2.50 -1.83 3.94
C GLY A 220 -2.90 -0.68 4.86
N GLY A 221 -3.60 0.30 4.29
CA GLY A 221 -4.06 1.47 5.02
C GLY A 221 -5.29 1.21 5.88
N THR A 222 -5.39 1.95 6.99
CA THR A 222 -6.56 1.99 7.86
C THR A 222 -7.36 3.26 7.62
N SER A 223 -8.67 3.19 7.82
CA SER A 223 -9.53 4.36 7.68
C SER A 223 -10.56 4.42 8.80
N ILE A 224 -10.93 5.66 9.18
CA ILE A 224 -12.02 5.94 10.12
C ILE A 224 -13.07 6.72 9.35
N ASN A 225 -14.27 6.17 9.25
CA ASN A 225 -15.40 6.83 8.62
C ASN A 225 -16.05 7.82 9.59
N GLU A 226 -16.44 9.00 9.11
CA GLU A 226 -17.24 9.99 9.87
C GLU A 226 -16.72 10.23 11.31
N ILE A 227 -15.42 10.50 11.45
CA ILE A 227 -14.79 10.66 12.76
C ILE A 227 -15.40 11.81 13.57
N ASP A 228 -15.94 12.82 12.88
CA ASP A 228 -16.73 13.92 13.46
C ASP A 228 -17.97 13.42 14.19
N ARG A 229 -18.75 12.54 13.55
CA ARG A 229 -19.92 11.89 14.18
C ARG A 229 -19.50 11.02 15.36
N ILE A 230 -18.49 10.17 15.17
CA ILE A 230 -18.02 9.20 16.19
C ILE A 230 -17.48 9.92 17.43
N HIS A 231 -16.76 11.04 17.27
CA HIS A 231 -16.16 11.77 18.39
C HIS A 231 -17.11 12.75 19.07
N SER A 232 -18.21 13.14 18.41
CA SER A 232 -19.21 14.09 18.94
C SER A 232 -19.71 13.79 20.36
N PRO A 233 -19.99 12.52 20.78
CA PRO A 233 -20.48 12.26 22.13
C PRO A 233 -19.42 12.56 23.20
N TYR A 234 -18.13 12.46 22.85
CA TYR A 234 -17.03 12.74 23.77
C TYR A 234 -16.71 14.23 23.88
N VAL A 235 -17.00 15.01 22.84
CA VAL A 235 -17.05 16.48 22.91
C VAL A 235 -18.15 16.90 23.88
N ARG A 236 -19.36 16.34 23.75
CA ARG A 236 -20.48 16.64 24.66
C ARG A 236 -20.15 16.32 26.11
N LYS A 237 -19.55 15.15 26.38
CA LYS A 237 -19.10 14.80 27.74
C LYS A 237 -18.05 15.75 28.31
N THR A 238 -17.21 16.31 27.44
CA THR A 238 -16.19 17.31 27.84
C THR A 238 -16.86 18.62 28.23
N PHE A 239 -17.81 19.07 27.41
CA PHE A 239 -18.65 20.22 27.73
C PHE A 239 -19.43 20.05 29.03
N ASP A 240 -20.09 18.91 29.24
CA ASP A 240 -20.86 18.66 30.46
C ASP A 240 -19.97 18.66 31.71
N LYS A 241 -18.70 18.24 31.59
CA LYS A 241 -17.71 18.31 32.68
C LYS A 241 -17.34 19.76 32.99
N HIS A 242 -17.02 20.54 31.97
CA HIS A 242 -16.67 21.95 32.14
C HIS A 242 -17.86 22.78 32.62
N LEU A 243 -19.08 22.49 32.17
CA LEU A 243 -20.29 23.15 32.63
C LEU A 243 -20.53 22.89 34.12
N LYS A 244 -20.37 21.65 34.58
CA LYS A 244 -20.46 21.33 36.02
C LYS A 244 -19.41 22.07 36.85
N GLN A 245 -18.19 22.23 36.32
CA GLN A 245 -17.15 23.02 36.98
C GLN A 245 -17.47 24.51 36.97
N GLY A 246 -17.91 25.05 35.83
CA GLY A 246 -18.32 26.44 35.67
C GLY A 246 -19.46 26.80 36.64
N ILE A 247 -20.50 25.99 36.71
CA ILE A 247 -21.62 26.19 37.65
C ILE A 247 -21.10 26.20 39.09
N ARG A 248 -20.20 25.28 39.43
CA ARG A 248 -19.63 25.18 40.79
C ARG A 248 -18.80 26.41 41.18
N TRP A 249 -18.01 26.97 40.27
CA TRP A 249 -17.01 28.00 40.60
C TRP A 249 -17.42 29.43 40.22
N ILE A 250 -18.25 29.59 39.19
CA ILE A 250 -18.73 30.89 38.70
C ILE A 250 -20.10 31.24 39.32
N GLY A 251 -20.95 30.24 39.55
CA GLY A 251 -22.30 30.38 40.13
C GLY A 251 -23.36 30.98 39.20
N ASP A 252 -22.94 31.70 38.16
CA ASP A 252 -23.79 32.19 37.05
C ASP A 252 -23.83 31.15 35.92
N GLU A 253 -25.03 30.69 35.55
CA GLU A 253 -25.20 29.58 34.61
C GLU A 253 -24.83 29.96 33.16
N ASP A 254 -25.10 31.20 32.74
CA ASP A 254 -24.80 31.63 31.38
C ASP A 254 -23.30 31.84 31.20
N LYS A 255 -22.64 32.46 32.18
CA LYS A 255 -21.17 32.54 32.20
C LYS A 255 -20.50 31.17 32.33
N ALA A 256 -21.11 30.24 33.06
CA ALA A 256 -20.63 28.86 33.14
C ALA A 256 -20.71 28.13 31.79
N ARG A 257 -21.75 28.40 30.98
CA ARG A 257 -21.87 27.86 29.61
C ARG A 257 -20.84 28.45 28.66
N GLU A 258 -20.61 29.76 28.73
CA GLU A 258 -19.55 30.42 27.94
C GLU A 258 -18.17 29.83 28.27
N TYR A 259 -17.83 29.73 29.56
CA TYR A 259 -16.63 29.06 30.03
C TYR A 259 -16.54 27.62 29.53
N ALA A 260 -17.62 26.85 29.64
CA ALA A 260 -17.63 25.46 29.22
C ALA A 260 -17.41 25.30 27.71
N MET A 261 -17.96 26.21 26.91
CA MET A 261 -17.73 26.22 25.46
C MET A 261 -16.27 26.53 25.15
N GLU A 262 -15.70 27.60 25.69
CA GLU A 262 -14.30 28.00 25.44
C GLU A 262 -13.32 26.89 25.81
N MET A 263 -13.50 26.27 26.99
CA MET A 263 -12.67 25.16 27.43
C MET A 263 -12.84 23.92 26.56
N THR A 264 -14.07 23.63 26.10
CA THR A 264 -14.33 22.48 25.21
C THR A 264 -13.72 22.70 23.83
N GLU A 265 -13.78 23.91 23.29
CA GLU A 265 -13.12 24.26 22.03
C GLU A 265 -11.61 24.06 22.11
N LYS A 266 -10.99 24.51 23.21
CA LYS A 266 -9.56 24.29 23.45
C LYS A 266 -9.22 22.82 23.59
N ASP A 267 -9.96 22.06 24.41
CA ASP A 267 -9.73 20.63 24.62
C ASP A 267 -9.89 19.83 23.33
N CYS A 268 -10.86 20.18 22.48
CA CYS A 268 -11.06 19.52 21.20
C CYS A 268 -9.92 19.83 20.23
N TYR A 269 -9.48 21.09 20.14
CA TYR A 269 -8.32 21.48 19.35
C TYR A 269 -7.05 20.74 19.79
N ASP A 270 -6.80 20.66 21.10
CA ASP A 270 -5.64 19.97 21.67
C ASP A 270 -5.70 18.46 21.47
N ALA A 271 -6.88 17.86 21.60
CA ALA A 271 -7.08 16.43 21.36
C ALA A 271 -6.74 16.05 19.91
N TYR A 272 -7.17 16.86 18.93
CA TYR A 272 -6.83 16.63 17.52
C TYR A 272 -5.39 17.01 17.18
N GLN A 273 -4.80 17.95 17.90
CA GLN A 273 -3.37 18.19 17.82
C GLN A 273 -2.62 16.94 18.27
N ALA A 274 -2.92 16.43 19.47
CA ALA A 274 -2.30 15.22 20.00
C ALA A 274 -2.46 14.04 19.04
N LEU A 275 -3.67 13.81 18.50
CA LEU A 275 -3.94 12.76 17.52
C LEU A 275 -3.08 12.91 16.25
N GLU A 276 -2.95 14.12 15.70
CA GLU A 276 -2.10 14.36 14.52
C GLU A 276 -0.61 14.10 14.83
N TYR A 277 -0.12 14.49 16.01
CA TYR A 277 1.25 14.19 16.43
C TYR A 277 1.45 12.69 16.68
N GLU A 278 0.55 12.03 17.40
CA GLU A 278 0.64 10.61 17.73
C GLU A 278 0.62 9.75 16.46
N VAL A 279 -0.25 10.05 15.50
CA VAL A 279 -0.25 9.37 14.19
C VAL A 279 1.10 9.52 13.50
N ASN A 280 1.80 10.66 13.63
CA ASN A 280 3.09 10.90 12.97
C ASN A 280 4.33 10.49 13.79
N THR A 281 4.16 10.09 15.05
CA THR A 281 5.28 9.74 15.96
C THR A 281 5.25 8.30 16.43
N LEU A 282 4.08 7.67 16.43
CA LEU A 282 3.94 6.23 16.63
C LEU A 282 4.47 5.48 15.41
N HIS A 283 5.14 4.37 15.69
CA HIS A 283 5.60 3.45 14.66
C HIS A 283 4.81 2.15 14.79
N THR A 284 4.42 1.58 13.65
CA THR A 284 3.85 0.24 13.58
C THR A 284 4.97 -0.81 13.65
N ALA A 285 4.59 -2.09 13.65
CA ALA A 285 5.54 -3.20 13.66
C ALA A 285 6.57 -3.16 12.51
N ASN A 286 6.25 -2.51 11.39
CA ASN A 286 7.15 -2.41 10.23
C ASN A 286 8.09 -1.19 10.27
N GLY A 287 8.10 -0.43 11.36
CA GLY A 287 8.96 0.74 11.51
C GLY A 287 8.47 1.99 10.79
N GLN A 288 7.19 2.04 10.38
CA GLN A 288 6.61 3.18 9.69
C GLN A 288 5.55 3.88 10.50
N THR A 289 5.33 5.15 10.17
CA THR A 289 4.12 5.89 10.52
C THR A 289 2.89 5.15 9.98
N PRO A 290 1.85 4.91 10.81
CA PRO A 290 0.62 4.28 10.35
C PRO A 290 0.02 4.98 9.13
N PHE A 291 -0.25 4.22 8.08
CA PHE A 291 -1.05 4.73 6.98
C PHE A 291 -2.52 4.77 7.41
N VAL A 292 -2.98 5.97 7.78
CA VAL A 292 -4.36 6.23 8.19
C VAL A 292 -5.04 7.35 7.41
N THR A 293 -6.36 7.20 7.20
CA THR A 293 -7.25 8.18 6.58
C THR A 293 -8.42 8.53 7.50
N PHE A 294 -8.72 9.81 7.66
CA PHE A 294 -9.88 10.31 8.40
C PHE A 294 -10.93 10.87 7.42
N GLY A 295 -12.13 10.31 7.46
CA GLY A 295 -13.31 10.85 6.79
C GLY A 295 -14.17 11.70 7.72
N PHE A 296 -14.65 12.85 7.25
CA PHE A 296 -15.51 13.77 8.00
C PHE A 296 -16.26 14.73 7.07
N GLY A 297 -17.20 15.52 7.59
CA GLY A 297 -17.79 16.67 6.89
C GLY A 297 -19.31 16.67 6.79
N LEU A 298 -19.97 15.56 7.15
CA LEU A 298 -21.42 15.42 7.09
C LEU A 298 -22.14 15.88 8.37
N GLY A 299 -21.45 15.90 9.52
CA GLY A 299 -22.06 16.26 10.80
C GLY A 299 -22.40 17.75 10.89
N THR A 300 -23.59 18.07 11.42
CA THR A 300 -24.13 19.44 11.51
C THR A 300 -24.34 19.93 12.94
N SER A 301 -24.25 19.04 13.94
CA SER A 301 -24.26 19.45 15.34
C SER A 301 -23.05 20.33 15.67
N TRP A 302 -23.13 21.15 16.71
CA TRP A 302 -22.01 22.00 17.10
C TRP A 302 -20.80 21.17 17.55
N GLU A 303 -21.03 19.99 18.15
CA GLU A 303 -19.99 19.04 18.53
C GLU A 303 -19.24 18.51 17.29
N GLU A 304 -19.96 18.05 16.26
CA GLU A 304 -19.37 17.53 15.02
C GLU A 304 -18.64 18.65 14.25
N ARG A 305 -19.25 19.83 14.15
CA ARG A 305 -18.61 21.02 13.54
C ARG A 305 -17.32 21.39 14.26
N LEU A 306 -17.28 21.29 15.59
CA LEU A 306 -16.08 21.56 16.38
C LEU A 306 -14.96 20.55 16.09
N VAL A 307 -15.30 19.26 15.91
CA VAL A 307 -14.34 18.24 15.46
C VAL A 307 -13.78 18.59 14.08
N GLN A 308 -14.65 18.86 13.10
CA GLN A 308 -14.22 19.20 11.74
C GLN A 308 -13.28 20.43 11.72
N LYS A 309 -13.64 21.49 12.46
CA LYS A 309 -12.81 22.68 12.60
C LYS A 309 -11.48 22.38 13.29
N SER A 310 -11.46 21.52 14.30
CA SER A 310 -10.23 21.15 15.04
C SER A 310 -9.27 20.36 14.16
N ILE A 311 -9.76 19.44 13.33
CA ILE A 311 -8.96 18.71 12.33
C ILE A 311 -8.32 19.70 11.34
N LEU A 312 -9.13 20.55 10.71
CA LEU A 312 -8.67 21.46 9.66
C LEU A 312 -7.71 22.54 10.20
N LYS A 313 -8.01 23.14 11.36
CA LYS A 313 -7.14 24.15 11.99
C LYS A 313 -5.78 23.57 12.39
N ASN A 314 -5.73 22.34 12.90
CA ASN A 314 -4.45 21.68 13.21
C ASN A 314 -3.65 21.42 11.93
N ARG A 315 -4.29 20.90 10.88
CA ARG A 315 -3.64 20.67 9.59
C ARG A 315 -3.09 21.96 8.99
N ILE A 316 -3.87 23.05 9.00
CA ILE A 316 -3.44 24.39 8.52
C ILE A 316 -2.19 24.85 9.27
N ARG A 317 -2.19 24.75 10.62
CA ARG A 317 -1.02 25.08 11.45
C ARG A 317 0.20 24.28 11.00
N GLY A 318 0.04 22.99 10.68
CA GLY A 318 1.12 22.09 10.28
C GLY A 318 1.86 21.47 11.46
N LEU A 319 2.75 20.52 11.14
CA LEU A 319 3.39 19.65 12.12
C LEU A 319 4.80 20.11 12.50
N GLY A 320 5.08 20.10 13.80
CA GLY A 320 6.37 20.42 14.37
C GLY A 320 6.73 21.91 14.33
N ARG A 321 7.96 22.22 14.78
CA ARG A 321 8.49 23.59 14.88
C ARG A 321 8.47 24.35 13.54
N ASN A 322 8.68 23.65 12.44
CA ASN A 322 8.75 24.25 11.10
C ASN A 322 7.40 24.20 10.37
N CYS A 323 6.31 23.86 11.07
CA CYS A 323 4.96 23.83 10.52
C CYS A 323 4.89 23.05 9.20
N LYS A 324 5.53 21.87 9.13
CA LYS A 324 5.63 21.08 7.90
C LYS A 324 4.27 20.52 7.49
N THR A 325 4.08 20.27 6.19
CA THR A 325 2.90 19.57 5.70
C THR A 325 2.99 18.09 6.08
N PRO A 326 2.07 17.58 6.92
CA PRO A 326 2.12 16.18 7.35
C PRO A 326 1.66 15.26 6.23
N VAL A 327 2.26 14.07 6.13
CA VAL A 327 1.84 13.04 5.16
C VAL A 327 0.56 12.33 5.63
N PHE A 328 0.50 11.98 6.92
CA PHE A 328 -0.64 11.34 7.57
C PHE A 328 -1.16 12.17 8.75
N PRO A 329 -2.38 11.93 9.26
CA PRO A 329 -3.46 11.21 8.58
C PRO A 329 -3.79 11.88 7.23
N LYS A 330 -4.28 11.10 6.26
CA LYS A 330 -4.99 11.70 5.13
C LYS A 330 -6.29 12.29 5.63
N LEU A 331 -6.69 13.40 5.05
CA LEU A 331 -7.99 14.01 5.33
C LEU A 331 -8.88 13.88 4.09
N VAL A 332 -10.09 13.39 4.30
CA VAL A 332 -11.08 13.21 3.24
C VAL A 332 -12.38 13.88 3.69
N PHE A 333 -12.71 15.00 3.05
CA PHE A 333 -13.85 15.84 3.38
C PHE A 333 -15.05 15.51 2.49
N ALA A 334 -16.17 15.13 3.10
CA ALA A 334 -17.40 14.85 2.39
C ALA A 334 -18.09 16.16 1.99
N ILE A 335 -18.43 16.31 0.71
CA ILE A 335 -19.26 17.42 0.22
C ILE A 335 -20.67 16.92 -0.04
N LYS A 336 -21.67 17.64 0.47
CA LYS A 336 -23.10 17.33 0.28
C LYS A 336 -23.93 18.60 0.23
N LYS A 337 -24.82 18.70 -0.77
CA LYS A 337 -25.84 19.75 -0.87
C LYS A 337 -26.78 19.73 0.35
N GLY A 338 -27.10 20.90 0.90
CA GLY A 338 -27.88 21.01 2.13
C GLY A 338 -27.05 20.85 3.41
N VAL A 339 -25.73 20.65 3.29
CA VAL A 339 -24.81 20.47 4.43
C VAL A 339 -23.65 21.44 4.34
N ASN A 340 -22.88 21.44 3.25
CA ASN A 340 -21.67 22.26 3.12
C ASN A 340 -21.37 22.75 1.70
N PHE A 341 -22.22 22.50 0.72
CA PHE A 341 -21.96 22.75 -0.70
C PHE A 341 -22.08 24.24 -1.06
N SER A 342 -23.19 24.89 -0.71
CA SER A 342 -23.49 26.29 -1.09
C SER A 342 -23.45 27.25 0.10
N ALA A 343 -23.46 28.57 -0.17
CA ALA A 343 -23.34 29.60 0.87
C ALA A 343 -24.46 29.59 1.92
N GLU A 344 -25.60 29.02 1.56
CA GLU A 344 -26.78 28.86 2.41
C GLU A 344 -26.70 27.64 3.32
N ASP A 345 -25.78 26.72 3.04
CA ASP A 345 -25.63 25.47 3.78
C ASP A 345 -24.97 25.70 5.16
N PRO A 346 -25.39 24.97 6.21
CA PRO A 346 -24.97 25.23 7.59
C PRO A 346 -23.46 25.10 7.84
N ASN A 347 -22.76 24.26 7.05
CA ASN A 347 -21.32 24.03 7.15
C ASN A 347 -20.53 24.63 5.97
N TYR A 348 -21.09 25.60 5.24
CA TYR A 348 -20.33 26.30 4.20
C TYR A 348 -19.06 26.97 4.74
N ASP A 349 -19.11 27.50 5.97
CA ASP A 349 -17.95 28.04 6.67
C ASP A 349 -16.83 27.00 6.84
N ILE A 350 -17.19 25.73 7.01
CA ILE A 350 -16.22 24.62 7.11
C ILE A 350 -15.71 24.22 5.72
N LYS A 351 -16.51 24.27 4.66
CA LYS A 351 -16.02 24.09 3.28
C LYS A 351 -14.96 25.15 2.94
N GLN A 352 -15.18 26.41 3.32
CA GLN A 352 -14.18 27.48 3.13
C GLN A 352 -12.88 27.18 3.90
N LEU A 353 -12.98 26.70 5.14
CA LEU A 353 -11.81 26.27 5.92
C LEU A 353 -11.11 25.05 5.28
N ALA A 354 -11.85 24.13 4.68
CA ALA A 354 -11.32 22.97 3.97
C ALA A 354 -10.57 23.39 2.69
N LEU A 355 -11.08 24.36 1.95
CA LEU A 355 -10.40 24.95 0.78
C LEU A 355 -9.10 25.66 1.19
N GLU A 356 -9.13 26.45 2.27
CA GLU A 356 -7.92 27.06 2.83
C GLU A 356 -6.89 25.98 3.19
N CYS A 357 -7.34 24.93 3.89
CA CYS A 357 -6.50 23.80 4.27
C CYS A 357 -5.87 23.12 3.04
N ALA A 358 -6.66 22.77 2.03
CA ALA A 358 -6.18 22.14 0.79
C ALA A 358 -5.19 23.03 0.05
N SER A 359 -5.42 24.35 0.00
CA SER A 359 -4.51 25.30 -0.66
C SER A 359 -3.13 25.36 0.01
N LYS A 360 -3.06 25.17 1.34
CA LYS A 360 -1.83 25.25 2.12
C LYS A 360 -1.15 23.89 2.31
N ARG A 361 -1.93 22.80 2.32
CA ARG A 361 -1.52 21.47 2.82
C ARG A 361 -1.91 20.31 1.92
N MET A 362 -2.44 20.59 0.72
CA MET A 362 -3.00 19.65 -0.27
C MET A 362 -4.24 18.89 0.20
N TYR A 363 -4.24 18.37 1.44
CA TYR A 363 -5.41 17.82 2.10
C TYR A 363 -6.32 18.91 2.67
N PRO A 364 -7.65 18.69 2.75
CA PRO A 364 -8.34 17.44 2.45
C PRO A 364 -8.57 17.18 0.96
N ASP A 365 -8.59 15.89 0.58
CA ASP A 365 -9.26 15.46 -0.65
C ASP A 365 -10.79 15.49 -0.42
N ILE A 366 -11.61 15.48 -1.47
CA ILE A 366 -13.08 15.57 -1.34
C ILE A 366 -13.82 14.33 -1.83
N LEU A 367 -14.86 13.93 -1.10
CA LEU A 367 -15.84 12.93 -1.54
C LEU A 367 -17.16 13.59 -1.86
N ASN A 368 -17.60 13.49 -3.11
CA ASN A 368 -18.88 14.04 -3.53
C ASN A 368 -19.97 13.03 -3.20
N TYR A 369 -20.80 13.34 -2.18
CA TYR A 369 -21.69 12.39 -1.53
C TYR A 369 -22.62 11.68 -2.53
N ASP A 370 -23.37 12.44 -3.33
CA ASP A 370 -24.37 11.87 -4.24
C ASP A 370 -23.71 11.01 -5.31
N LYS A 371 -22.61 11.49 -5.91
CA LYS A 371 -21.89 10.74 -6.95
C LYS A 371 -21.22 9.49 -6.40
N LEU A 372 -20.72 9.53 -5.17
CA LEU A 372 -20.16 8.37 -4.51
C LEU A 372 -21.23 7.31 -4.24
N VAL A 373 -22.40 7.71 -3.73
CA VAL A 373 -23.54 6.81 -3.51
C VAL A 373 -23.99 6.18 -4.83
N GLU A 374 -24.09 6.95 -5.91
CA GLU A 374 -24.42 6.46 -7.25
C GLU A 374 -23.44 5.36 -7.71
N VAL A 375 -22.13 5.59 -7.56
CA VAL A 375 -21.08 4.68 -8.09
C VAL A 375 -20.89 3.42 -7.24
N THR A 376 -21.04 3.52 -5.92
CA THR A 376 -20.66 2.46 -4.97
C THR A 376 -21.84 1.88 -4.18
N GLY A 377 -23.03 2.44 -4.35
CA GLY A 377 -24.28 2.05 -3.69
C GLY A 377 -24.47 2.62 -2.29
N SER A 378 -23.47 3.28 -1.69
CA SER A 378 -23.58 3.86 -0.35
C SER A 378 -22.46 4.88 -0.08
N PHE A 379 -22.64 5.76 0.90
CA PHE A 379 -21.60 6.68 1.33
C PHE A 379 -20.64 5.98 2.30
N LYS A 380 -19.33 6.12 2.08
CA LYS A 380 -18.27 5.69 2.99
C LYS A 380 -16.93 6.32 2.60
N THR A 381 -16.06 6.49 3.57
CA THR A 381 -14.65 6.85 3.37
C THR A 381 -13.89 5.71 2.67
N PRO A 382 -12.92 5.99 1.77
CA PRO A 382 -12.10 4.93 1.19
C PRO A 382 -11.24 4.26 2.26
N MET A 383 -11.05 2.94 2.15
CA MET A 383 -10.05 2.19 2.89
C MET A 383 -8.64 2.53 2.37
N GLY A 384 -7.78 2.99 3.29
CA GLY A 384 -6.42 3.43 2.97
C GLY A 384 -6.40 4.54 1.93
N CYS A 385 -5.90 4.24 0.73
CA CYS A 385 -5.74 5.25 -0.32
C CYS A 385 -7.05 5.63 -0.98
N ARG A 386 -7.73 4.62 -1.53
CA ARG A 386 -8.85 4.78 -2.47
C ARG A 386 -9.62 3.49 -2.73
N SER A 387 -9.51 2.48 -1.86
CA SER A 387 -10.31 1.26 -2.02
C SER A 387 -11.70 1.50 -1.46
N PHE A 388 -12.73 1.26 -2.25
CA PHE A 388 -14.11 1.44 -1.83
C PHE A 388 -14.80 0.08 -1.67
N LEU A 389 -15.53 -0.05 -0.57
CA LEU A 389 -16.45 -1.16 -0.38
C LEU A 389 -17.69 -0.95 -1.25
N GLY A 390 -18.20 -2.03 -1.83
CA GLY A 390 -19.57 -2.05 -2.34
C GLY A 390 -20.59 -2.08 -1.19
N ALA A 391 -21.84 -1.71 -1.49
CA ALA A 391 -22.95 -1.86 -0.55
C ALA A 391 -23.03 -3.30 -0.02
N TYR A 392 -23.22 -3.42 1.28
CA TYR A 392 -23.42 -4.67 2.01
C TYR A 392 -24.39 -4.37 3.14
N GLU A 393 -25.38 -5.23 3.29
CA GLU A 393 -26.48 -5.03 4.20
C GLU A 393 -26.61 -6.24 5.13
N GLU A 394 -26.79 -5.95 6.41
CA GLU A 394 -27.06 -6.93 7.46
C GLU A 394 -28.24 -6.41 8.27
N ASP A 395 -29.29 -7.22 8.43
CA ASP A 395 -30.52 -6.86 9.16
C ASP A 395 -31.16 -5.52 8.75
N GLY A 396 -31.24 -5.23 7.45
CA GLY A 396 -31.85 -3.99 6.97
C GLY A 396 -30.92 -2.77 7.03
N LYS A 397 -29.66 -2.93 7.46
CA LYS A 397 -28.71 -1.83 7.69
C LYS A 397 -27.47 -1.97 6.82
N LEU A 398 -27.09 -0.88 6.18
CA LEU A 398 -25.82 -0.80 5.47
C LEU A 398 -24.66 -0.85 6.48
N ILE A 399 -23.74 -1.79 6.28
CA ILE A 399 -22.56 -1.95 7.11
C ILE A 399 -21.31 -1.55 6.31
N HIS A 400 -20.52 -0.63 6.88
CA HIS A 400 -19.26 -0.16 6.33
C HIS A 400 -18.11 -0.41 7.28
N ASP A 401 -18.25 0.08 8.51
CA ASP A 401 -17.23 -0.01 9.52
C ASP A 401 -17.03 -1.48 9.95
N GLY A 402 -15.77 -1.86 10.15
CA GLY A 402 -15.36 -3.24 10.41
C GLY A 402 -15.14 -4.10 9.16
N ARG A 403 -15.51 -3.62 7.97
CA ARG A 403 -15.25 -4.33 6.71
C ARG A 403 -13.87 -4.00 6.14
N ASN A 404 -13.38 -4.89 5.28
CA ASN A 404 -11.99 -4.89 4.81
C ASN A 404 -11.85 -5.33 3.35
N ASN A 405 -10.63 -5.21 2.84
CA ASN A 405 -10.20 -5.74 1.56
C ASN A 405 -9.18 -6.85 1.78
N LEU A 406 -9.37 -7.99 1.11
CA LEU A 406 -8.49 -9.13 1.25
C LEU A 406 -7.14 -8.89 0.57
N GLY A 407 -7.12 -8.13 -0.52
CA GLY A 407 -5.94 -7.52 -1.16
C GLY A 407 -6.01 -7.49 -2.69
N VAL A 408 -4.87 -7.28 -3.34
CA VAL A 408 -4.81 -6.81 -4.74
C VAL A 408 -3.90 -7.67 -5.61
N VAL A 409 -4.33 -7.93 -6.85
CA VAL A 409 -3.49 -8.41 -7.95
C VAL A 409 -3.75 -7.52 -9.15
N SER A 410 -2.71 -6.87 -9.69
CA SER A 410 -2.87 -5.95 -10.83
C SER A 410 -2.47 -6.58 -12.16
N LEU A 411 -3.24 -6.29 -13.20
CA LEU A 411 -2.92 -6.59 -14.59
C LEU A 411 -2.03 -5.51 -15.21
N ASN A 412 -1.03 -5.95 -15.98
CA ASN A 412 -0.25 -5.08 -16.85
C ASN A 412 -0.94 -4.98 -18.22
N LEU A 413 -1.84 -4.01 -18.39
CA LEU A 413 -2.57 -3.85 -19.65
C LEU A 413 -1.65 -3.47 -20.84
N PRO A 414 -0.64 -2.58 -20.67
CA PRO A 414 0.33 -2.31 -21.73
C PRO A 414 1.03 -3.58 -22.22
N ARG A 415 1.42 -4.50 -21.32
CA ARG A 415 2.03 -5.78 -21.72
C ARG A 415 1.15 -6.58 -22.66
N ILE A 416 -0.15 -6.65 -22.39
CA ILE A 416 -1.11 -7.40 -23.20
C ILE A 416 -1.24 -6.77 -24.59
N ALA A 417 -1.29 -5.44 -24.67
CA ALA A 417 -1.33 -4.70 -25.93
C ALA A 417 -0.05 -4.87 -26.75
N ILE A 418 1.12 -4.81 -26.13
CA ILE A 418 2.39 -5.06 -26.82
C ILE A 418 2.43 -6.49 -27.36
N GLU A 419 2.02 -7.48 -26.56
CA GLU A 419 1.96 -8.90 -26.96
C GLU A 419 0.94 -9.17 -28.09
N SER A 420 -0.03 -8.29 -28.30
CA SER A 420 -1.02 -8.42 -29.38
C SER A 420 -0.59 -7.83 -30.73
N GLU A 421 0.56 -7.13 -30.80
CA GLU A 421 1.11 -6.57 -32.03
C GLU A 421 0.10 -5.71 -32.83
N GLY A 422 -0.70 -4.90 -32.13
CA GLY A 422 -1.72 -4.04 -32.75
C GLY A 422 -3.01 -4.75 -33.20
N CYS A 423 -3.17 -6.04 -32.93
CA CYS A 423 -4.37 -6.82 -33.23
C CYS A 423 -5.36 -6.83 -32.06
N GLU A 424 -6.47 -6.11 -32.20
CA GLU A 424 -7.49 -5.99 -31.15
C GLU A 424 -8.13 -7.35 -30.78
N GLU A 425 -8.36 -8.23 -31.74
CA GLU A 425 -8.89 -9.58 -31.46
C GLU A 425 -7.92 -10.41 -30.60
N THR A 426 -6.62 -10.34 -30.92
CA THR A 426 -5.56 -11.00 -30.13
C THR A 426 -5.46 -10.39 -28.74
N PHE A 427 -5.60 -9.07 -28.61
CA PHE A 427 -5.61 -8.38 -27.32
C PHE A 427 -6.68 -8.94 -26.38
N TYR A 428 -7.93 -9.03 -26.83
CA TYR A 428 -9.02 -9.55 -25.99
C TYR A 428 -8.87 -11.03 -25.64
N LYS A 429 -8.35 -11.86 -26.56
CA LYS A 429 -8.00 -13.26 -26.28
C LYS A 429 -6.91 -13.38 -25.20
N LEU A 430 -5.87 -12.55 -25.27
CA LEU A 430 -4.82 -12.51 -24.26
C LEU A 430 -5.36 -11.96 -22.93
N LEU A 431 -6.20 -10.92 -22.96
CA LEU A 431 -6.81 -10.34 -21.77
C LEU A 431 -7.64 -11.37 -21.01
N GLU A 432 -8.46 -12.17 -21.69
CA GLU A 432 -9.23 -13.25 -21.08
C GLU A 432 -8.31 -14.27 -20.37
N LYS A 433 -7.21 -14.66 -21.02
CA LYS A 433 -6.21 -15.56 -20.42
C LYS A 433 -5.58 -14.94 -19.17
N ARG A 434 -5.25 -13.64 -19.20
CA ARG A 434 -4.65 -12.93 -18.06
C ARG A 434 -5.66 -12.71 -16.93
N LEU A 435 -6.94 -12.51 -17.24
CA LEU A 435 -8.02 -12.42 -16.27
C LEU A 435 -8.18 -13.73 -15.48
N LYS A 436 -8.18 -14.89 -16.17
CA LYS A 436 -8.23 -16.21 -15.50
C LYS A 436 -7.05 -16.40 -14.53
N LEU A 437 -5.85 -16.04 -14.98
CA LEU A 437 -4.65 -16.08 -14.14
C LEU A 437 -4.72 -15.14 -12.94
N ALA A 438 -5.19 -13.90 -13.13
CA ALA A 438 -5.33 -12.94 -12.05
C ALA A 438 -6.39 -13.38 -11.03
N ARG A 439 -7.51 -13.95 -11.49
CA ARG A 439 -8.52 -14.57 -10.62
C ARG A 439 -7.91 -15.67 -9.77
N GLU A 440 -7.17 -16.60 -10.39
CA GLU A 440 -6.51 -17.68 -9.66
C GLU A 440 -5.56 -17.14 -8.59
N ALA A 441 -4.75 -16.14 -8.93
CA ALA A 441 -3.87 -15.47 -7.98
C ALA A 441 -4.64 -14.82 -6.82
N LEU A 442 -5.77 -14.16 -7.08
CA LEU A 442 -6.63 -13.60 -6.03
C LEU A 442 -7.25 -14.69 -5.15
N MET A 443 -7.65 -15.83 -5.72
CA MET A 443 -8.19 -16.95 -4.95
C MET A 443 -7.17 -17.54 -3.98
N THR A 444 -5.87 -17.54 -4.32
CA THR A 444 -4.83 -17.98 -3.35
C THR A 444 -4.81 -17.13 -2.08
N ARG A 445 -5.16 -15.83 -2.18
CA ARG A 445 -5.23 -14.90 -1.05
C ARG A 445 -6.41 -15.22 -0.13
N ILE A 446 -7.54 -15.57 -0.73
CA ILE A 446 -8.74 -16.00 0.00
C ILE A 446 -8.45 -17.32 0.73
N GLN A 447 -7.98 -18.33 0.00
CA GLN A 447 -7.72 -19.67 0.52
C GLN A 447 -6.72 -19.67 1.68
N ARG A 448 -5.77 -18.73 1.68
CA ARG A 448 -4.81 -18.57 2.78
C ARG A 448 -5.49 -18.33 4.14
N LEU A 449 -6.68 -17.74 4.15
CA LEU A 449 -7.42 -17.37 5.35
C LEU A 449 -8.39 -18.47 5.86
N ASP A 450 -8.61 -19.55 5.10
CA ASP A 450 -9.64 -20.56 5.39
C ASP A 450 -9.48 -21.29 6.72
N ASN A 451 -8.25 -21.45 7.21
CA ASN A 451 -7.93 -22.18 8.44
C ASN A 451 -7.26 -21.31 9.51
N VAL A 452 -7.39 -19.99 9.36
CA VAL A 452 -6.82 -19.02 10.28
C VAL A 452 -7.81 -18.77 11.42
N HIS A 453 -7.30 -18.79 12.65
CA HIS A 453 -8.11 -18.59 13.86
C HIS A 453 -7.98 -17.16 14.37
N ALA A 454 -9.04 -16.62 14.98
CA ALA A 454 -9.14 -15.23 15.43
C ALA A 454 -8.01 -14.79 16.38
N ARG A 455 -7.44 -15.72 17.17
CA ARG A 455 -6.28 -15.46 18.05
C ARG A 455 -5.05 -14.86 17.36
N VAL A 456 -4.94 -14.99 16.03
CA VAL A 456 -3.78 -14.46 15.28
C VAL A 456 -3.70 -12.93 15.34
N ALA A 457 -4.84 -12.25 15.45
CA ALA A 457 -4.92 -10.80 15.54
C ALA A 457 -6.14 -10.40 16.41
N PRO A 458 -6.04 -10.49 17.74
CA PRO A 458 -7.18 -10.28 18.64
C PRO A 458 -7.84 -8.91 18.46
N ILE A 459 -7.05 -7.85 18.25
CA ILE A 459 -7.59 -6.50 18.06
C ILE A 459 -8.54 -6.42 16.86
N LEU A 460 -8.26 -7.19 15.80
CA LEU A 460 -9.07 -7.26 14.58
C LEU A 460 -10.34 -8.08 14.82
N TYR A 461 -10.16 -9.32 15.26
CA TYR A 461 -11.20 -10.35 15.16
C TYR A 461 -11.98 -10.58 16.47
N VAL A 462 -11.39 -10.27 17.62
CA VAL A 462 -11.97 -10.54 18.95
C VAL A 462 -12.47 -9.24 19.60
N GLU A 463 -11.75 -8.14 19.39
CA GLU A 463 -11.96 -6.91 20.16
C GLU A 463 -12.82 -5.85 19.46
N GLY A 464 -13.21 -6.12 18.21
CA GLY A 464 -14.24 -5.35 17.51
C GLY A 464 -13.73 -4.49 16.35
N ALA A 465 -12.43 -4.43 16.03
CA ALA A 465 -12.00 -3.56 14.93
C ALA A 465 -12.59 -3.99 13.58
N CYS A 466 -12.84 -5.29 13.36
CA CYS A 466 -13.59 -5.82 12.22
C CYS A 466 -15.12 -5.80 12.39
N GLY A 467 -15.67 -5.05 13.34
CA GLY A 467 -17.12 -4.96 13.59
C GLY A 467 -17.76 -6.26 14.10
N VAL A 468 -16.93 -7.21 14.55
CA VAL A 468 -17.32 -8.53 15.06
C VAL A 468 -16.48 -8.87 16.28
N ARG A 469 -16.98 -9.79 17.11
CA ARG A 469 -16.26 -10.32 18.28
C ARG A 469 -16.27 -11.84 18.26
N LEU A 470 -15.33 -12.41 17.53
CA LEU A 470 -15.11 -13.85 17.44
C LEU A 470 -14.48 -14.40 18.72
N LYS A 471 -14.68 -15.68 19.01
CA LYS A 471 -13.89 -16.40 20.01
C LYS A 471 -12.49 -16.65 19.46
N PRO A 472 -11.44 -16.75 20.31
CA PRO A 472 -10.07 -16.97 19.85
C PRO A 472 -9.85 -18.18 18.92
N ASP A 473 -10.66 -19.23 19.10
CA ASP A 473 -10.64 -20.47 18.31
C ASP A 473 -11.63 -20.49 17.14
N ASP A 474 -12.35 -19.40 16.87
CA ASP A 474 -13.21 -19.32 15.69
C ASP A 474 -12.37 -19.04 14.44
N LYS A 475 -12.82 -19.55 13.29
CA LYS A 475 -12.19 -19.29 11.99
C LYS A 475 -12.55 -17.89 11.49
N VAL A 476 -11.57 -17.16 10.97
CA VAL A 476 -11.77 -15.80 10.46
C VAL A 476 -12.37 -15.76 9.05
N SER A 477 -12.31 -16.86 8.30
CA SER A 477 -12.77 -16.90 6.90
C SER A 477 -14.26 -16.58 6.75
N GLU A 478 -15.09 -16.93 7.74
CA GLU A 478 -16.54 -16.68 7.68
C GLU A 478 -16.88 -15.19 7.60
N ILE A 479 -16.09 -14.31 8.22
CA ILE A 479 -16.37 -12.86 8.26
C ILE A 479 -15.99 -12.12 6.97
N PHE A 480 -15.46 -12.84 5.97
CA PHE A 480 -15.06 -12.27 4.68
C PHE A 480 -15.99 -12.68 3.52
N LYS A 481 -16.80 -13.72 3.72
CA LYS A 481 -17.68 -14.29 2.69
C LYS A 481 -18.88 -13.37 2.38
N ASN A 482 -19.67 -13.78 1.38
CA ASN A 482 -20.97 -13.19 1.04
C ASN A 482 -20.89 -11.68 0.74
N GLY A 483 -19.78 -11.23 0.14
CA GLY A 483 -19.55 -9.83 -0.21
C GLY A 483 -19.18 -8.91 0.96
N ARG A 484 -18.99 -9.44 2.18
CA ARG A 484 -18.60 -8.63 3.34
C ARG A 484 -17.20 -8.03 3.15
N ALA A 485 -16.21 -8.84 2.77
CA ALA A 485 -14.90 -8.33 2.35
C ALA A 485 -14.85 -8.10 0.84
N SER A 486 -14.13 -7.05 0.43
CA SER A 486 -13.80 -6.86 -0.99
C SER A 486 -12.50 -7.57 -1.35
N ILE A 487 -12.30 -7.86 -2.64
CA ILE A 487 -11.04 -8.33 -3.19
C ILE A 487 -10.81 -7.66 -4.55
N SER A 488 -9.58 -7.25 -4.83
CA SER A 488 -9.32 -6.24 -5.87
C SER A 488 -8.58 -6.81 -7.07
N LEU A 489 -9.23 -6.78 -8.23
CA LEU A 489 -8.53 -6.86 -9.51
C LEU A 489 -7.99 -5.47 -9.85
N GLY A 490 -6.69 -5.29 -9.76
CA GLY A 490 -6.01 -4.06 -10.13
C GLY A 490 -5.75 -3.94 -11.62
N TYR A 491 -5.63 -2.72 -12.13
CA TYR A 491 -5.08 -2.44 -13.47
C TYR A 491 -4.32 -1.12 -13.52
N ILE A 492 -3.55 -0.91 -14.60
CA ILE A 492 -2.77 0.29 -14.88
C ILE A 492 -2.56 0.49 -16.39
N GLY A 493 -2.33 1.72 -16.82
CA GLY A 493 -1.73 2.03 -18.12
C GLY A 493 -2.71 2.05 -19.28
N ILE A 494 -3.94 2.56 -19.10
CA ILE A 494 -4.90 2.66 -20.21
C ILE A 494 -4.33 3.52 -21.36
N HIS A 495 -3.67 4.64 -21.04
CA HIS A 495 -3.03 5.49 -22.04
C HIS A 495 -2.02 4.70 -22.90
N GLU A 496 -1.08 4.00 -22.27
CA GLU A 496 -0.05 3.25 -22.98
C GLU A 496 -0.62 1.99 -23.67
N THR A 497 -1.69 1.41 -23.15
CA THR A 497 -2.41 0.28 -23.80
C THR A 497 -3.01 0.72 -25.13
N ILE A 498 -3.66 1.88 -25.16
CA ILE A 498 -4.24 2.44 -26.39
C ILE A 498 -3.13 2.81 -27.37
N ASN A 499 -2.03 3.43 -26.91
CA ASN A 499 -0.89 3.75 -27.76
C ASN A 499 -0.26 2.48 -28.37
N ALA A 500 -0.12 1.40 -27.62
CA ALA A 500 0.41 0.14 -28.12
C ALA A 500 -0.50 -0.55 -29.16
N LEU A 501 -1.83 -0.42 -29.02
CA LEU A 501 -2.80 -1.02 -29.97
C LEU A 501 -3.01 -0.20 -31.25
N TYR A 502 -3.01 1.13 -31.11
CA TYR A 502 -3.50 2.03 -32.17
C TYR A 502 -2.50 3.13 -32.55
N GLY A 503 -1.48 3.40 -31.74
CA GLY A 503 -0.56 4.54 -31.93
C GLY A 503 0.25 4.49 -33.23
N ASN A 504 0.55 3.30 -33.73
CA ASN A 504 1.28 3.12 -35.01
C ASN A 504 0.39 3.29 -36.26
N LYS A 505 -0.92 3.45 -36.11
CA LYS A 505 -1.81 3.70 -37.24
C LYS A 505 -1.77 5.20 -37.54
N THR A 506 -1.32 5.58 -38.74
CA THR A 506 -1.29 6.98 -39.18
C THR A 506 -2.67 7.62 -39.02
N GLY A 507 -2.77 8.67 -38.20
CA GLY A 507 -4.01 9.46 -38.02
C GLY A 507 -4.80 9.19 -36.73
N SER A 508 -4.39 8.26 -35.86
CA SER A 508 -5.11 7.93 -34.61
C SER A 508 -5.23 9.10 -33.63
N GLY A 509 -4.25 10.02 -33.59
CA GLY A 509 -4.20 11.11 -32.61
C GLY A 509 -3.95 10.62 -31.17
N ASP A 510 -3.94 11.57 -30.23
CA ASP A 510 -3.82 11.28 -28.80
C ASP A 510 -5.16 10.78 -28.22
N LEU A 511 -5.11 9.93 -27.19
CA LEU A 511 -6.29 9.35 -26.53
C LEU A 511 -7.30 10.43 -26.10
N TYR A 512 -6.85 11.61 -25.68
CA TYR A 512 -7.77 12.68 -25.27
C TYR A 512 -8.49 13.32 -26.46
N ASP A 513 -7.83 13.48 -27.60
CA ASP A 513 -8.37 14.21 -28.76
C ASP A 513 -9.26 13.35 -29.66
N ASN A 514 -9.26 12.02 -29.46
CA ASN A 514 -9.99 11.07 -30.30
C ASN A 514 -11.09 10.34 -29.50
N GLU A 515 -12.35 10.63 -29.82
CA GLU A 515 -13.52 9.98 -29.19
C GLU A 515 -13.56 8.46 -29.40
N GLU A 516 -13.16 7.95 -30.56
CA GLU A 516 -13.11 6.51 -30.81
C GLU A 516 -12.10 5.83 -29.88
N LEU A 517 -10.90 6.42 -29.72
CA LEU A 517 -9.89 5.89 -28.79
C LEU A 517 -10.35 5.97 -27.34
N ARG A 518 -11.08 7.02 -26.94
CA ARG A 518 -11.70 7.13 -25.60
C ARG A 518 -12.66 5.98 -25.36
N GLN A 519 -13.54 5.69 -26.32
CA GLN A 519 -14.48 4.57 -26.24
C GLN A 519 -13.76 3.22 -26.16
N LYS A 520 -12.64 3.03 -26.89
CA LYS A 520 -11.79 1.83 -26.74
C LYS A 520 -11.22 1.71 -25.32
N GLY A 521 -10.73 2.81 -24.74
CA GLY A 521 -10.24 2.83 -23.36
C GLY A 521 -11.31 2.44 -22.34
N VAL A 522 -12.53 2.95 -22.51
CA VAL A 522 -13.68 2.60 -21.67
C VAL A 522 -14.07 1.13 -21.84
N ALA A 523 -14.14 0.61 -23.06
CA ALA A 523 -14.50 -0.78 -23.35
C ALA A 523 -13.56 -1.80 -22.68
N ILE A 524 -12.26 -1.49 -22.60
CA ILE A 524 -11.29 -2.32 -21.86
C ILE A 524 -11.67 -2.37 -20.37
N VAL A 525 -11.97 -1.23 -19.75
CA VAL A 525 -12.35 -1.15 -18.33
C VAL A 525 -13.71 -1.82 -18.06
N GLU A 526 -14.65 -1.71 -19.00
CA GLU A 526 -15.93 -2.44 -18.97
C GLU A 526 -15.74 -3.96 -19.00
N THR A 527 -14.82 -4.45 -19.83
CA THR A 527 -14.47 -5.87 -19.90
C THR A 527 -13.90 -6.37 -18.57
N LEU A 528 -13.00 -5.60 -17.95
CA LEU A 528 -12.46 -5.91 -16.62
C LEU A 528 -13.57 -5.91 -15.55
N ARG A 529 -14.52 -4.98 -15.65
CA ARG A 529 -15.68 -4.89 -14.74
C ARG A 529 -16.59 -6.10 -14.88
N ALA A 530 -16.88 -6.53 -16.11
CA ALA A 530 -17.70 -7.71 -16.36
C ALA A 530 -17.09 -8.95 -15.69
N ALA A 531 -15.77 -9.14 -15.82
CA ALA A 531 -15.07 -10.27 -15.21
C ALA A 531 -15.18 -10.29 -13.67
N VAL A 532 -14.96 -9.17 -12.98
CA VAL A 532 -15.08 -9.15 -11.51
C VAL A 532 -16.53 -9.34 -11.03
N ASN A 533 -17.52 -8.91 -11.80
CA ASN A 533 -18.93 -9.15 -11.49
C ASN A 533 -19.26 -10.64 -11.59
N GLU A 534 -18.84 -11.29 -12.69
CA GLU A 534 -18.98 -12.74 -12.88
C GLU A 534 -18.33 -13.52 -11.72
N TRP A 535 -17.10 -13.16 -11.33
CA TRP A 535 -16.43 -13.85 -10.22
C TRP A 535 -17.12 -13.64 -8.88
N LYS A 536 -17.71 -12.46 -8.65
CA LYS A 536 -18.51 -12.19 -7.46
C LYS A 536 -19.75 -13.08 -7.41
N GLU A 537 -20.46 -13.22 -8.52
CA GLU A 537 -21.64 -14.09 -8.63
C GLU A 537 -21.28 -15.56 -8.41
N GLU A 538 -20.18 -16.03 -9.00
CA GLU A 538 -19.77 -17.43 -8.91
C GLU A 538 -19.21 -17.83 -7.53
N THR A 539 -18.50 -16.93 -6.85
CA THR A 539 -17.76 -17.26 -5.62
C THR A 539 -18.39 -16.71 -4.34
N GLY A 540 -19.28 -15.72 -4.46
CA GLY A 540 -19.84 -14.99 -3.32
C GLY A 540 -18.87 -14.00 -2.65
N TYR A 541 -17.60 -13.90 -3.08
CA TYR A 541 -16.66 -12.90 -2.56
C TYR A 541 -16.82 -11.56 -3.27
N GLY A 542 -16.55 -10.45 -2.57
CA GLY A 542 -16.72 -9.09 -3.10
C GLY A 542 -15.65 -8.67 -4.11
N PHE A 543 -15.48 -9.41 -5.22
CA PHE A 543 -14.60 -9.02 -6.31
C PHE A 543 -14.98 -7.65 -6.86
N SER A 544 -13.98 -6.80 -7.05
CA SER A 544 -14.17 -5.42 -7.50
C SER A 544 -12.98 -4.95 -8.34
N LEU A 545 -13.26 -4.08 -9.30
CA LEU A 545 -12.24 -3.51 -10.17
C LEU A 545 -11.59 -2.30 -9.49
N TYR A 546 -10.27 -2.31 -9.43
CA TYR A 546 -9.47 -1.38 -8.64
C TYR A 546 -8.48 -0.63 -9.51
N SER A 547 -8.60 0.68 -9.57
CA SER A 547 -7.59 1.54 -10.18
C SER A 547 -6.37 1.62 -9.26
N THR A 548 -5.38 0.74 -9.49
CA THR A 548 -4.21 0.52 -8.61
C THR A 548 -3.41 1.80 -8.37
N PRO A 549 -3.16 2.26 -7.13
CA PRO A 549 -2.20 3.33 -6.83
C PRO A 549 -0.80 2.90 -7.28
N SER A 550 -0.32 3.53 -8.34
CA SER A 550 0.94 3.14 -8.94
C SER A 550 2.09 4.02 -8.45
N GLU A 551 2.58 3.70 -7.25
CA GLU A 551 3.78 4.33 -6.69
C GLU A 551 5.05 3.75 -7.31
N SER A 552 5.33 2.47 -7.05
CA SER A 552 6.48 1.73 -7.58
C SER A 552 6.11 0.89 -8.81
N LEU A 553 4.82 0.51 -8.93
CA LEU A 553 4.36 -0.38 -9.98
C LEU A 553 4.48 0.22 -11.39
N CYS A 554 4.38 1.55 -11.52
CA CYS A 554 4.44 2.25 -12.81
C CYS A 554 5.82 2.07 -13.44
N ASP A 555 6.87 2.17 -12.63
CA ASP A 555 8.26 1.89 -13.02
C ASP A 555 8.47 0.40 -13.24
N ARG A 556 8.06 -0.44 -12.28
CA ARG A 556 8.33 -1.88 -12.34
C ARG A 556 7.83 -2.53 -13.63
N PHE A 557 6.56 -2.30 -13.98
CA PHE A 557 6.00 -2.86 -15.21
C PHE A 557 6.71 -2.29 -16.45
N CYS A 558 6.86 -0.97 -16.54
CA CYS A 558 7.53 -0.34 -17.68
C CYS A 558 8.96 -0.85 -17.85
N ARG A 559 9.72 -1.04 -16.76
CA ARG A 559 11.09 -1.57 -16.79
C ARG A 559 11.15 -3.03 -17.24
N LEU A 560 10.27 -3.90 -16.75
CA LEU A 560 10.21 -5.31 -17.18
C LEU A 560 9.78 -5.43 -18.65
N ASP A 561 8.89 -4.54 -19.10
CA ASP A 561 8.40 -4.49 -20.47
C ASP A 561 9.49 -3.97 -21.40
N ARG A 562 10.17 -2.89 -21.02
CA ARG A 562 11.33 -2.35 -21.73
C ARG A 562 12.49 -3.35 -21.83
N LYS A 563 12.75 -4.13 -20.78
CA LYS A 563 13.79 -5.18 -20.81
C LYS A 563 13.49 -6.26 -21.84
N ARG A 564 12.22 -6.60 -22.05
CA ARG A 564 11.81 -7.70 -22.95
C ARG A 564 11.49 -7.23 -24.38
N PHE A 565 10.95 -6.03 -24.55
CA PHE A 565 10.47 -5.53 -25.84
C PHE A 565 11.19 -4.27 -26.33
N GLY A 566 12.14 -3.73 -25.56
CA GLY A 566 12.85 -2.52 -25.91
C GLY A 566 12.06 -1.23 -25.65
N VAL A 567 12.52 -0.15 -26.27
CA VAL A 567 11.89 1.17 -26.16
C VAL A 567 10.81 1.28 -27.22
N ILE A 568 9.56 1.50 -26.79
CA ILE A 568 8.38 1.68 -27.63
C ILE A 568 7.88 3.12 -27.40
N GLU A 569 7.84 3.90 -28.47
CA GLU A 569 7.37 5.28 -28.47
C GLU A 569 5.93 5.38 -27.92
N GLY A 570 5.68 6.36 -27.05
CA GLY A 570 4.38 6.53 -26.39
C GLY A 570 3.98 5.43 -25.40
N VAL A 571 4.84 4.44 -25.15
CA VAL A 571 4.56 3.29 -24.27
C VAL A 571 5.65 3.11 -23.21
N THR A 572 6.82 2.56 -23.56
CA THR A 572 7.91 2.29 -22.59
C THR A 572 9.00 3.36 -22.58
N GLU A 573 8.96 4.31 -23.51
CA GLU A 573 9.93 5.39 -23.65
C GLU A 573 10.02 6.27 -22.40
N LYS A 574 8.88 6.66 -21.84
CA LYS A 574 8.78 7.57 -20.68
C LYS A 574 9.40 7.00 -19.40
N GLY A 575 9.56 5.67 -19.33
CA GLY A 575 10.12 4.98 -18.16
C GLY A 575 9.12 4.68 -17.04
N TYR A 576 7.85 5.00 -17.23
CA TYR A 576 6.75 4.66 -16.32
C TYR A 576 5.46 4.44 -17.12
N TYR A 577 4.46 3.84 -16.48
CA TYR A 577 3.08 3.78 -17.00
C TYR A 577 2.13 4.70 -16.25
N THR A 578 1.20 5.30 -16.97
CA THR A 578 0.18 6.19 -16.43
C THR A 578 -0.75 5.43 -15.47
N ASN A 579 -1.08 6.08 -14.36
CA ASN A 579 -1.85 5.45 -13.30
C ASN A 579 -3.29 5.13 -13.76
N SER A 580 -3.63 3.85 -13.87
CA SER A 580 -5.00 3.37 -14.17
C SER A 580 -5.62 4.01 -15.42
N PHE A 581 -6.66 4.84 -15.24
CA PHE A 581 -7.40 5.53 -16.29
C PHE A 581 -7.03 7.02 -16.43
N HIS A 582 -6.05 7.50 -15.63
CA HIS A 582 -5.73 8.92 -15.59
C HIS A 582 -5.30 9.42 -16.96
N LEU A 583 -5.63 10.67 -17.23
CA LEU A 583 -5.07 11.37 -18.38
C LEU A 583 -3.55 11.46 -18.22
N ASP A 584 -2.82 11.30 -19.33
CA ASP A 584 -1.37 11.42 -19.33
C ASP A 584 -0.92 12.78 -18.79
N VAL A 585 0.12 12.75 -17.96
CA VAL A 585 0.55 13.91 -17.18
C VAL A 585 1.19 15.01 -18.02
N GLU A 586 1.54 14.73 -19.27
CA GLU A 586 2.09 15.71 -20.22
C GLU A 586 0.99 16.41 -21.02
N LYS A 587 -0.25 15.89 -21.00
CA LYS A 587 -1.37 16.47 -21.74
C LYS A 587 -1.82 17.77 -21.07
N LYS A 588 -1.66 18.87 -21.79
CA LYS A 588 -2.11 20.20 -21.36
C LYS A 588 -3.61 20.35 -21.60
N VAL A 589 -4.37 20.38 -20.51
CA VAL A 589 -5.82 20.62 -20.48
C VAL A 589 -6.16 21.53 -19.32
N ASN A 590 -7.33 22.17 -19.36
CA ASN A 590 -7.88 22.86 -18.20
C ASN A 590 -8.43 21.82 -17.18
N PRO A 591 -8.67 22.19 -15.91
CA PRO A 591 -9.08 21.22 -14.89
C PRO A 591 -10.48 20.62 -15.14
N TYR A 592 -11.39 21.33 -15.80
CA TYR A 592 -12.74 20.85 -16.13
C TYR A 592 -12.69 19.76 -17.20
N ASP A 593 -11.93 20.01 -18.27
CA ASP A 593 -11.67 19.07 -19.37
C ASP A 593 -11.10 17.73 -18.87
N LYS A 594 -10.16 17.78 -17.91
CA LYS A 594 -9.60 16.57 -17.31
C LYS A 594 -10.65 15.81 -16.49
N VAL A 595 -11.46 16.52 -15.71
CA VAL A 595 -12.58 15.90 -14.98
C VAL A 595 -13.54 15.25 -15.98
N ASP A 596 -13.84 15.92 -17.08
CA ASP A 596 -14.75 15.41 -18.10
C ASP A 596 -14.22 14.16 -18.80
N PHE A 597 -12.91 14.09 -19.05
CA PHE A 597 -12.25 12.89 -19.56
C PHE A 597 -12.30 11.73 -18.55
N GLU A 598 -12.05 11.99 -17.27
CA GLU A 598 -11.92 10.94 -16.25
C GLU A 598 -13.27 10.45 -15.69
N GLN A 599 -14.34 11.25 -15.76
CA GLN A 599 -15.64 10.95 -15.11
C GLN A 599 -16.29 9.62 -15.53
N VAL A 600 -15.95 9.11 -16.72
CA VAL A 600 -16.59 7.91 -17.29
C VAL A 600 -16.09 6.61 -16.65
N TYR A 601 -14.90 6.61 -16.04
CA TYR A 601 -14.25 5.40 -15.53
C TYR A 601 -14.69 4.96 -14.12
N PRO A 602 -14.91 5.86 -13.13
CA PRO A 602 -15.23 5.47 -11.76
C PRO A 602 -16.42 4.51 -11.61
N LYS A 603 -17.46 4.64 -12.44
CA LYS A 603 -18.63 3.73 -12.43
C LYS A 603 -18.25 2.28 -12.75
N HIS A 604 -17.22 2.07 -13.58
CA HIS A 604 -16.73 0.74 -13.92
C HIS A 604 -15.66 0.26 -12.93
N ALA A 605 -14.80 1.15 -12.46
CA ALA A 605 -13.73 0.85 -11.49
C ALA A 605 -14.15 1.03 -10.02
N SER A 606 -15.38 0.65 -9.67
CA SER A 606 -15.99 1.04 -8.38
C SER A 606 -15.34 0.45 -7.12
N GLY A 607 -14.41 -0.51 -7.25
CA GLY A 607 -13.60 -1.03 -6.14
C GLY A 607 -12.48 -0.09 -5.71
N GLY A 608 -12.11 0.88 -6.55
CA GLY A 608 -11.27 1.99 -6.14
C GLY A 608 -10.87 2.91 -7.29
N PHE A 609 -10.98 4.22 -7.05
CA PHE A 609 -10.78 5.28 -8.03
C PHE A 609 -10.39 6.58 -7.31
N ILE A 610 -9.80 7.52 -8.02
CA ILE A 610 -9.65 8.92 -7.61
C ILE A 610 -9.31 9.74 -8.86
N CYS A 611 -9.75 10.99 -8.93
CA CYS A 611 -9.33 11.93 -9.98
C CYS A 611 -8.49 13.05 -9.35
N TYR A 612 -7.55 13.60 -10.11
CA TYR A 612 -6.65 14.66 -9.61
C TYR A 612 -6.64 15.89 -10.51
N GLY A 613 -6.56 17.06 -9.88
CA GLY A 613 -6.15 18.30 -10.54
C GLY A 613 -4.76 18.73 -10.12
N GLU A 614 -3.90 19.06 -11.08
CA GLU A 614 -2.61 19.71 -10.88
C GLU A 614 -2.79 21.22 -11.02
N TYR A 615 -2.54 21.96 -9.94
CA TYR A 615 -2.77 23.39 -9.87
C TYR A 615 -1.48 24.15 -9.57
N PRO A 616 -1.40 25.45 -9.93
CA PRO A 616 -0.43 26.36 -9.34
C PRO A 616 -0.70 26.55 -7.84
N ASN A 617 0.04 27.45 -7.18
CA ASN A 617 -0.26 27.83 -5.80
C ASN A 617 -1.65 28.49 -5.74
N MET A 618 -2.56 27.88 -4.96
CA MET A 618 -3.96 28.31 -4.86
C MET A 618 -4.27 29.15 -3.62
N VAL A 619 -3.29 29.47 -2.75
CA VAL A 619 -3.51 30.15 -1.46
C VAL A 619 -4.24 31.49 -1.63
N ASN A 620 -3.94 32.22 -2.70
CA ASN A 620 -4.55 33.53 -2.99
C ASN A 620 -5.76 33.45 -3.95
N ASN A 621 -6.23 32.24 -4.31
CA ASN A 621 -7.34 32.06 -5.24
C ASN A 621 -8.22 30.86 -4.85
N LEU A 622 -8.71 30.87 -3.61
CA LEU A 622 -9.59 29.82 -3.11
C LEU A 622 -10.88 29.69 -3.92
N LYS A 623 -11.37 30.78 -4.53
CA LYS A 623 -12.58 30.75 -5.35
C LYS A 623 -12.41 29.92 -6.62
N ALA A 624 -11.26 29.99 -7.28
CA ALA A 624 -10.99 29.13 -8.44
C ALA A 624 -10.91 27.65 -8.04
N LEU A 625 -10.31 27.35 -6.87
CA LEU A 625 -10.29 25.98 -6.35
C LEU A 625 -11.69 25.48 -6.02
N GLU A 626 -12.51 26.33 -5.38
CA GLU A 626 -13.91 26.05 -5.07
C GLU A 626 -14.72 25.76 -6.32
N ASN A 627 -14.57 26.56 -7.39
CA ASN A 627 -15.30 26.36 -8.63
C ASN A 627 -15.03 24.97 -9.25
N VAL A 628 -13.80 24.46 -9.15
CA VAL A 628 -13.48 23.11 -9.62
C VAL A 628 -14.04 22.04 -8.67
N TRP A 629 -13.94 22.24 -7.35
CA TRP A 629 -14.59 21.33 -6.38
C TRP A 629 -16.09 21.23 -6.65
N ASP A 630 -16.77 22.35 -6.88
CA ASP A 630 -18.20 22.41 -7.18
C ASP A 630 -18.51 21.70 -8.51
N TYR A 631 -17.70 21.92 -9.54
CA TYR A 631 -17.84 21.24 -10.82
C TYR A 631 -17.67 19.72 -10.73
N THR A 632 -16.85 19.24 -9.79
CA THR A 632 -16.65 17.79 -9.62
C THR A 632 -17.85 17.08 -9.01
N TYR A 633 -18.77 17.81 -8.36
CA TYR A 633 -19.79 17.24 -7.47
C TYR A 633 -20.67 16.15 -8.09
N ASP A 634 -21.17 16.39 -9.29
CA ASP A 634 -22.02 15.45 -10.04
C ASP A 634 -21.22 14.58 -11.03
N LYS A 635 -19.91 14.85 -11.18
CA LYS A 635 -19.04 14.25 -12.19
C LYS A 635 -18.21 13.10 -11.65
N VAL A 636 -17.44 13.36 -10.59
CA VAL A 636 -16.49 12.39 -10.04
C VAL A 636 -16.72 12.18 -8.54
N PRO A 637 -16.68 10.93 -8.05
CA PRO A 637 -16.98 10.60 -6.66
C PRO A 637 -15.86 10.95 -5.65
N TYR A 638 -14.59 10.90 -6.08
CA TYR A 638 -13.43 11.16 -5.22
C TYR A 638 -12.41 12.00 -5.98
N TYR A 639 -12.10 13.18 -5.46
CA TYR A 639 -11.23 14.18 -6.11
C TYR A 639 -10.15 14.68 -5.17
N GLY A 640 -8.91 14.75 -5.65
CA GLY A 640 -7.78 15.31 -4.93
C GLY A 640 -7.19 16.54 -5.62
N THR A 641 -6.77 17.51 -4.81
CA THR A 641 -6.10 18.73 -5.28
C THR A 641 -4.60 18.60 -5.07
N ASN A 642 -3.82 18.84 -6.13
CA ASN A 642 -2.37 18.95 -6.07
C ASN A 642 -1.97 20.40 -6.27
N THR A 643 -1.56 21.05 -5.18
CA THR A 643 -1.01 22.40 -5.21
C THR A 643 0.37 22.38 -4.55
N PRO A 644 1.40 22.98 -5.15
CA PRO A 644 2.75 22.98 -4.59
C PRO A 644 2.82 23.91 -3.37
N ASN A 645 3.45 23.42 -2.29
CA ASN A 645 3.60 24.13 -1.03
C ASN A 645 5.01 23.93 -0.45
N ASP A 646 6.04 24.23 -1.25
CA ASP A 646 7.42 24.02 -0.83
C ASP A 646 7.98 25.20 -0.06
N SER A 647 8.89 24.92 0.85
CA SER A 647 9.56 25.93 1.66
C SER A 647 11.08 25.73 1.63
N CYS A 648 11.83 26.80 1.36
CA CYS A 648 13.28 26.82 1.45
C CYS A 648 13.72 27.47 2.76
N TYR A 649 14.37 26.70 3.63
CA TYR A 649 14.84 27.20 4.93
C TYR A 649 16.13 28.04 4.81
N SER A 650 16.85 27.92 3.69
CA SER A 650 18.06 28.72 3.45
C SER A 650 17.76 30.17 3.08
N CYS A 651 16.67 30.44 2.36
CA CYS A 651 16.35 31.79 1.85
C CYS A 651 14.93 32.27 2.16
N GLY A 652 14.11 31.45 2.80
CA GLY A 652 12.72 31.77 3.13
C GLY A 652 11.74 31.72 1.95
N TYR A 653 12.13 31.14 0.80
CA TYR A 653 11.23 31.03 -0.34
C TYR A 653 10.07 30.07 -0.04
N GLU A 654 8.85 30.51 -0.27
CA GLU A 654 7.63 29.70 -0.24
C GLU A 654 6.99 29.67 -1.63
N GLY A 655 6.83 28.49 -2.21
CA GLY A 655 6.33 28.34 -3.58
C GLY A 655 6.62 26.97 -4.18
N GLU A 656 6.69 26.89 -5.50
CA GLU A 656 6.97 25.63 -6.20
C GLU A 656 8.47 25.50 -6.52
N PHE A 657 9.07 24.39 -6.13
CA PHE A 657 10.45 24.05 -6.48
C PHE A 657 10.53 23.43 -7.88
N ASN A 658 11.68 23.62 -8.53
CA ASN A 658 11.96 22.96 -9.80
C ASN A 658 12.21 21.47 -9.57
N ALA A 659 11.36 20.61 -10.13
CA ALA A 659 11.59 19.18 -10.16
C ALA A 659 12.65 18.85 -11.22
N THR A 660 13.63 18.03 -10.87
CA THR A 660 14.72 17.57 -11.75
C THR A 660 14.89 16.06 -11.60
N SER A 661 15.65 15.42 -12.50
CA SER A 661 15.98 14.00 -12.37
C SER A 661 16.80 13.65 -11.11
N ARG A 662 17.35 14.65 -10.41
CA ARG A 662 18.12 14.50 -9.15
C ARG A 662 17.37 15.00 -7.91
N GLY A 663 16.05 15.15 -7.99
CA GLY A 663 15.24 15.71 -6.90
C GLY A 663 14.85 17.17 -7.15
N PHE A 664 14.77 17.99 -6.10
CA PHE A 664 14.18 19.32 -6.15
C PHE A 664 15.20 20.44 -5.94
N GLU A 665 14.98 21.58 -6.60
CA GLU A 665 15.83 22.76 -6.50
C GLU A 665 14.99 24.01 -6.20
N CYS A 666 15.40 24.79 -5.19
CA CYS A 666 14.81 26.09 -4.92
C CYS A 666 15.04 27.05 -6.10
N PRO A 667 14.00 27.67 -6.67
CA PRO A 667 14.16 28.53 -7.84
C PRO A 667 14.93 29.82 -7.52
N GLN A 668 14.86 30.30 -6.27
CA GLN A 668 15.47 31.57 -5.84
C GLN A 668 16.96 31.44 -5.50
N CYS A 669 17.34 30.49 -4.64
CA CYS A 669 18.73 30.36 -4.15
C CYS A 669 19.47 29.12 -4.65
N LYS A 670 18.82 28.30 -5.50
CA LYS A 670 19.39 27.04 -6.03
C LYS A 670 19.73 26.00 -4.96
N ASN A 671 19.19 26.15 -3.75
CA ASN A 671 19.33 25.17 -2.68
C ASN A 671 18.82 23.80 -3.15
N ARG A 672 19.67 22.78 -2.97
CA ARG A 672 19.40 21.35 -3.18
C ARG A 672 19.63 20.53 -1.90
N ASP A 673 20.01 21.19 -0.80
CA ASP A 673 20.20 20.56 0.50
C ASP A 673 18.84 20.18 1.09
N SER A 674 18.60 18.88 1.17
CA SER A 674 17.32 18.28 1.57
C SER A 674 16.93 18.60 3.02
N ASP A 675 17.91 18.87 3.90
CA ASP A 675 17.68 19.25 5.29
C ASP A 675 17.24 20.72 5.43
N LYS A 676 17.53 21.53 4.41
CA LYS A 676 17.20 22.95 4.35
C LYS A 676 16.02 23.26 3.44
N MET A 677 15.18 22.27 3.17
CA MET A 677 13.92 22.46 2.45
C MET A 677 12.83 21.53 2.96
N SER A 678 11.59 21.86 2.62
CA SER A 678 10.44 20.98 2.74
C SER A 678 9.74 20.97 1.40
N VAL A 679 9.77 19.81 0.74
CA VAL A 679 9.05 19.59 -0.52
C VAL A 679 8.01 18.52 -0.25
N THR A 680 6.76 18.80 -0.61
CA THR A 680 5.69 17.79 -0.52
C THR A 680 5.04 17.62 -1.88
N ARG A 681 4.95 16.37 -2.34
CA ARG A 681 4.30 16.03 -3.61
C ARG A 681 3.39 14.84 -3.43
N ARG A 682 2.32 14.77 -4.22
CA ARG A 682 1.47 13.58 -4.24
C ARG A 682 2.17 12.48 -5.04
N VAL A 683 2.47 11.37 -4.38
CA VAL A 683 3.16 10.22 -4.98
C VAL A 683 2.19 9.46 -5.88
N CYS A 684 1.08 8.99 -5.28
CA CYS A 684 0.02 8.29 -5.98
C CYS A 684 -1.32 8.66 -5.34
N GLY A 685 -1.73 7.96 -4.28
CA GLY A 685 -2.86 8.26 -3.42
C GLY A 685 -2.52 9.24 -2.29
N TYR A 686 -1.28 9.21 -1.81
CA TYR A 686 -0.84 9.91 -0.60
C TYR A 686 0.32 10.88 -0.88
N LEU A 687 0.61 11.76 0.09
CA LEU A 687 1.70 12.72 0.00
C LEU A 687 3.04 12.07 0.32
N GLY A 688 4.12 12.47 -0.35
CA GLY A 688 5.48 12.07 -0.04
C GLY A 688 6.34 13.30 0.21
N GLN A 689 7.41 13.12 0.97
CA GLN A 689 8.45 14.13 1.20
C GLN A 689 9.72 13.71 0.43
N PRO A 690 9.78 13.96 -0.89
CA PRO A 690 10.84 13.44 -1.75
C PRO A 690 12.26 13.89 -1.38
N ASN A 691 12.39 14.99 -0.64
CA ASN A 691 13.68 15.44 -0.12
C ASN A 691 14.18 14.55 1.03
N SER A 692 13.29 14.07 1.89
CA SER A 692 13.66 13.14 2.97
C SER A 692 13.66 11.69 2.51
N ARG A 693 12.79 11.33 1.57
CA ARG A 693 12.63 9.97 1.04
C ARG A 693 12.43 10.03 -0.48
N PRO A 694 13.50 9.86 -1.28
CA PRO A 694 13.44 10.01 -2.72
C PRO A 694 12.42 9.09 -3.39
N PHE A 695 11.83 9.57 -4.48
CA PHE A 695 11.00 8.72 -5.33
C PHE A 695 11.84 7.68 -6.08
N ILE A 696 11.23 6.52 -6.34
CA ILE A 696 11.73 5.62 -7.37
C ILE A 696 11.79 6.33 -8.72
N LYS A 697 12.74 5.92 -9.58
CA LYS A 697 13.09 6.64 -10.81
C LYS A 697 11.88 6.96 -11.70
N GLY A 698 11.06 5.97 -12.05
CA GLY A 698 9.89 6.21 -12.90
C GLY A 698 8.87 7.19 -12.29
N LYS A 699 8.72 7.22 -10.97
CA LYS A 699 7.86 8.21 -10.29
C LYS A 699 8.46 9.61 -10.31
N GLN A 700 9.78 9.74 -10.15
CA GLN A 700 10.46 11.04 -10.31
C GLN A 700 10.30 11.57 -11.74
N GLU A 701 10.46 10.73 -12.75
CA GLU A 701 10.24 11.10 -14.16
C GLU A 701 8.79 11.53 -14.42
N GLU A 702 7.81 10.85 -13.83
CA GLU A 702 6.40 11.22 -13.91
C GLU A 702 6.15 12.61 -13.29
N VAL A 703 6.70 12.89 -12.10
CA VAL A 703 6.56 14.19 -11.43
C VAL A 703 7.22 15.33 -12.22
N VAL A 704 8.39 15.08 -12.83
CA VAL A 704 9.09 16.07 -13.68
C VAL A 704 8.26 16.46 -14.91
N ARG A 705 7.42 15.54 -15.41
CA ARG A 705 6.61 15.71 -16.61
C ARG A 705 5.21 16.28 -16.37
N ARG A 706 4.77 16.39 -15.11
CA ARG A 706 3.45 16.94 -14.77
C ARG A 706 3.30 18.37 -15.26
N VAL A 707 2.27 18.61 -16.06
CA VAL A 707 1.83 19.96 -16.42
C VAL A 707 0.70 20.42 -15.50
N LYS A 708 0.61 21.73 -15.27
CA LYS A 708 -0.51 22.32 -14.53
C LYS A 708 -1.74 22.40 -15.44
N HIS A 709 -2.91 22.16 -14.87
CA HIS A 709 -4.17 22.43 -15.54
C HIS A 709 -4.53 23.88 -15.30
N LEU A 710 -4.48 24.69 -16.36
CA LEU A 710 -4.71 26.14 -16.32
C LEU A 710 -6.00 26.52 -17.04
#